data_AF-A0A165WMY6-F1
#
_entry.id   AF-A0A165WMY6-F1
#
_cell.length_a   1.000
_cell.length_b   1.000
_cell.length_c   1.000
_cell.angle_alpha   90.00
_cell.angle_beta   90.00
_cell.angle_gamma   90.00
#
_symmetry.space_group_name_H-M   'P 1'
#
loop_
_entity.id
_entity.type
_entity.pdbx_description
1 polymer ?
#
loop_
_entity_poly.entity_id
_entity_poly.type
_entity_poly.pdbx_seq_one_letter_code
_entity_poly.pdbx_strand_id
1 'polypeptide(L)'
;MAYNRRGSDQQQQQPPPPRRGLLRTQTAGNLGETMMDSEVVPSSLVEIAPILRVANEVEPSNPRVAYLCRFYAFEKAHKLDPTSSGRGVRQFKTALLQRLEREDKATIVGRKKSDAREMQNFYQHYYAKYIEALQNATDKADRTRLTKAYQTAAVLFDVLKAVNLTESVDMADEIIEAHNKVAEKAEIYVPYNILPLDSESKNQAIMRYTEIQAAVQALRNTRGLPWSKGKKKKEDEDILDWLQAMFGFQKDNVSNQREHLILLLANVHIRQLPKPEQQPVLDDRALTEVMKKLFKNYKGWCKYLGRKSSLWLPNIQQDVQQRKLLYIGLYLLIWGEAANLRFMPECLCYIYHHMAFELYGMLAGNVSQMTGEHVKPAYGGDDEAFLRKVVTPIYNTIAEEARGSREEKSKHSRWRNYDDLNEYFWSVDCFKLSWPMRADADFFCQPIGHLSIQKNNAMIIMAWSESGQPTSIFEDDGFKKVLSLFITAAILKFAQAVLDIIMSWKALHSMSAHVKLRYILKAVFAAVWMIVLPVTYAYSWSNTTGLAQTIRSWFGNGQSSPSLFVMAVLLYLFPNMLSTLLFVFPFIRLRLEKSNNMIVSLIMWWSQIKPLVGPTKAIMKVHVRNYQWHEFFPQAKNNIGVVISLWAPIILVR
;
A
#
# COMPACT_ATOMS: atom_id res chain seq x y z
N MET A 1 10.02 -23.87 50.02
CA MET A 1 11.41 -23.86 50.52
C MET A 1 12.34 -23.67 49.35
N ALA A 2 13.21 -22.68 49.46
CA ALA A 2 13.93 -22.05 48.38
C ALA A 2 15.14 -22.88 47.91
N TYR A 3 15.35 -22.90 46.59
CA TYR A 3 16.67 -23.10 46.00
C TYR A 3 17.23 -21.72 45.64
N ASN A 4 18.40 -21.39 46.20
CA ASN A 4 19.22 -20.22 45.83
C ASN A 4 20.65 -20.73 45.59
N ARG A 5 21.15 -20.67 44.35
CA ARG A 5 22.11 -19.68 43.81
C ARG A 5 23.56 -19.80 44.31
N ARG A 6 24.42 -20.27 43.39
CA ARG A 6 25.71 -19.73 42.90
C ARG A 6 26.22 -20.79 41.90
N GLY A 7 26.54 -20.54 40.63
CA GLY A 7 27.03 -19.36 39.93
C GLY A 7 28.43 -19.69 39.38
N SER A 8 28.51 -20.18 38.15
CA SER A 8 29.73 -20.18 37.29
C SER A 8 29.36 -20.63 35.88
N ASP A 9 29.11 -19.64 35.01
CA ASP A 9 28.90 -19.82 33.57
C ASP A 9 30.26 -19.95 32.85
N GLN A 10 30.47 -21.06 32.14
CA GLN A 10 31.45 -21.14 31.05
C GLN A 10 30.70 -20.99 29.72
N GLN A 11 30.71 -19.77 29.17
CA GLN A 11 30.26 -19.48 27.81
C GLN A 11 31.37 -19.83 26.81
N GLN A 12 31.10 -20.80 25.94
CA GLN A 12 31.79 -20.95 24.65
C GLN A 12 31.42 -19.74 23.76
N GLN A 13 32.41 -18.91 23.46
CA GLN A 13 32.25 -17.72 22.63
C GLN A 13 32.13 -18.11 21.15
N GLN A 14 30.94 -17.93 20.59
CA GLN A 14 30.74 -17.74 19.15
C GLN A 14 31.24 -16.34 18.76
N PRO A 15 31.91 -16.17 17.59
CA PRO A 15 32.31 -14.84 17.14
C PRO A 15 31.07 -14.00 16.76
N PRO A 16 31.06 -12.69 17.05
CA PRO A 16 29.90 -11.84 16.82
C PRO A 16 29.69 -11.54 15.32
N PRO A 17 28.46 -11.23 14.89
CA PRO A 17 28.19 -10.76 13.53
C PRO A 17 28.87 -9.39 13.29
N PRO A 18 29.41 -9.12 12.10
CA PRO A 18 30.13 -7.88 11.84
C PRO A 18 29.16 -6.68 11.89
N ARG A 19 29.40 -5.80 12.85
CA ARG A 19 28.72 -4.50 12.98
C ARG A 19 29.11 -3.62 11.78
N ARG A 20 28.14 -3.22 10.95
CA ARG A 20 28.32 -2.14 9.96
C ARG A 20 28.45 -0.80 10.70
N GLY A 21 29.68 -0.45 11.06
CA GLY A 21 30.05 0.90 11.49
C GLY A 21 30.21 1.81 10.28
N LEU A 22 29.71 3.04 10.37
CA LEU A 22 29.99 4.14 9.44
C LEU A 22 31.51 4.40 9.41
N LEU A 23 32.18 3.87 8.38
CA LEU A 23 33.59 4.13 8.11
C LEU A 23 33.73 5.48 7.39
N ARG A 24 34.21 6.45 8.18
CA ARG A 24 34.80 7.71 7.75
C ARG A 24 35.89 7.43 6.69
N THR A 25 35.86 8.23 5.63
CA THR A 25 36.79 8.21 4.49
C THR A 25 38.26 7.98 4.90
N GLN A 26 38.84 6.87 4.45
CA GLN A 26 40.29 6.66 4.42
C GLN A 26 40.79 6.76 2.98
N THR A 27 41.93 7.41 2.86
CA THR A 27 42.61 7.90 1.67
C THR A 27 43.24 6.76 0.85
N ALA A 28 43.34 7.01 -0.46
CA ALA A 28 43.98 6.25 -1.53
C ALA A 28 45.12 5.30 -1.09
N GLY A 29 44.96 3.99 -1.29
CA GLY A 29 46.07 3.04 -1.10
C GLY A 29 45.81 1.61 -1.54
N ASN A 30 44.69 0.98 -1.17
CA ASN A 30 44.54 -0.49 -1.30
C ASN A 30 43.11 -0.97 -1.67
N LEU A 31 42.44 -0.29 -2.61
CA LEU A 31 41.03 -0.55 -2.97
C LEU A 31 40.83 -1.45 -4.21
N GLY A 32 41.89 -1.99 -4.81
CA GLY A 32 41.85 -2.57 -6.16
C GLY A 32 41.24 -3.97 -6.28
N GLU A 33 41.36 -4.84 -5.27
CA GLU A 33 40.97 -6.25 -5.39
C GLU A 33 39.61 -6.58 -4.77
N THR A 34 39.22 -5.91 -3.68
CA THR A 34 38.00 -6.24 -2.92
C THR A 34 36.73 -5.53 -3.40
N MET A 35 36.83 -4.52 -4.27
CA MET A 35 35.67 -3.85 -4.88
C MET A 35 35.19 -4.51 -6.19
N MET A 36 35.83 -5.60 -6.61
CA MET A 36 35.69 -6.17 -7.96
C MET A 36 35.05 -7.56 -7.96
N ASP A 37 34.43 -7.96 -6.84
CA ASP A 37 33.46 -9.05 -6.85
C ASP A 37 32.27 -8.64 -7.70
N SER A 38 31.78 -9.59 -8.52
CA SER A 38 30.64 -9.43 -9.45
C SER A 38 29.34 -8.91 -8.80
N GLU A 39 29.33 -8.76 -7.48
CA GLU A 39 28.21 -8.37 -6.63
C GLU A 39 28.13 -6.87 -6.30
N VAL A 40 29.14 -6.05 -6.65
CA VAL A 40 29.14 -4.59 -6.36
C VAL A 40 29.13 -3.75 -7.64
N VAL A 41 28.16 -4.01 -8.51
CA VAL A 41 27.91 -3.16 -9.69
C VAL A 41 27.01 -1.98 -9.29
N PRO A 42 27.34 -0.72 -9.65
CA PRO A 42 26.46 0.43 -9.40
C PRO A 42 25.04 0.21 -9.94
N SER A 43 24.03 0.75 -9.27
CA SER A 43 22.61 0.54 -9.65
C SER A 43 22.26 1.01 -11.07
N SER A 44 22.98 1.99 -11.61
CA SER A 44 22.84 2.46 -13.00
C SER A 44 23.46 1.51 -14.04
N LEU A 45 24.23 0.52 -13.60
CA LEU A 45 24.97 -0.41 -14.45
C LEU A 45 24.56 -1.88 -14.23
N VAL A 46 23.40 -2.15 -13.62
CA VAL A 46 22.98 -3.53 -13.28
C VAL A 46 23.01 -4.48 -14.49
N GLU A 47 22.79 -3.96 -15.70
CA GLU A 47 22.82 -4.72 -16.95
C GLU A 47 24.18 -5.35 -17.32
N ILE A 48 25.31 -4.86 -16.79
CA ILE A 48 26.64 -5.44 -17.07
C ILE A 48 27.00 -6.58 -16.11
N ALA A 49 26.27 -6.73 -14.99
CA ALA A 49 26.56 -7.74 -13.98
C ALA A 49 26.54 -9.19 -14.52
N PRO A 50 25.63 -9.60 -15.42
CA PRO A 50 25.68 -10.92 -16.04
C PRO A 50 26.96 -11.15 -16.86
N ILE A 51 27.41 -10.11 -17.60
CA ILE A 51 28.60 -10.19 -18.45
C ILE A 51 29.87 -10.43 -17.60
N LEU A 52 30.00 -9.70 -16.49
CA LEU A 52 31.13 -9.86 -15.57
C LEU A 52 31.12 -11.22 -14.85
N ARG A 53 29.94 -11.72 -14.49
CA ARG A 53 29.79 -13.08 -13.94
C ARG A 53 30.27 -14.14 -14.93
N VAL A 54 29.85 -14.03 -16.19
CA VAL A 54 30.31 -14.93 -17.26
C VAL A 54 31.82 -14.82 -17.48
N ALA A 55 32.37 -13.60 -17.47
CA ALA A 55 33.81 -13.40 -17.60
C ALA A 55 34.61 -14.12 -16.51
N ASN A 56 34.17 -14.02 -15.24
CA ASN A 56 34.80 -14.70 -14.12
C ASN A 56 34.64 -16.23 -14.20
N GLU A 57 33.53 -16.73 -14.75
CA GLU A 57 33.29 -18.17 -14.94
C GLU A 57 34.18 -18.77 -16.03
N VAL A 58 34.42 -18.04 -17.13
CA VAL A 58 35.22 -18.54 -18.26
C VAL A 58 36.72 -18.30 -18.09
N GLU A 59 37.13 -17.40 -17.20
CA GLU A 59 38.53 -17.04 -16.94
C GLU A 59 39.47 -18.25 -16.69
N PRO A 60 39.10 -19.27 -15.89
CA PRO A 60 39.94 -20.46 -15.72
C PRO A 60 40.06 -21.32 -16.99
N SER A 61 39.10 -21.23 -17.91
CA SER A 61 39.05 -22.03 -19.13
C SER A 61 39.71 -21.34 -20.32
N ASN A 62 39.44 -20.05 -20.51
CA ASN A 62 40.09 -19.22 -21.52
C ASN A 62 40.21 -17.76 -21.00
N PRO A 63 41.41 -17.35 -20.56
CA PRO A 63 41.66 -15.99 -20.07
C PRO A 63 41.43 -14.88 -21.11
N ARG A 64 41.68 -15.16 -22.41
CA ARG A 64 41.47 -14.16 -23.48
C ARG A 64 39.98 -13.90 -23.70
N VAL A 65 39.15 -14.94 -23.68
CA VAL A 65 37.69 -14.80 -23.77
C VAL A 65 37.13 -14.04 -22.55
N ALA A 66 37.65 -14.30 -21.35
CA ALA A 66 37.26 -13.54 -20.16
C ALA A 66 37.61 -12.05 -20.28
N TYR A 67 38.80 -11.74 -20.80
CA TYR A 67 39.20 -10.37 -21.13
C TYR A 67 38.22 -9.71 -22.12
N LEU A 68 37.87 -10.40 -23.23
CA LEU A 68 36.93 -9.87 -24.22
C LEU A 68 35.53 -9.62 -23.63
N CYS A 69 35.06 -10.49 -22.73
CA CYS A 69 33.80 -10.29 -22.02
C CYS A 69 33.85 -9.04 -21.12
N ARG A 70 34.96 -8.82 -20.39
CA ARG A 70 35.16 -7.63 -19.55
C ARG A 70 35.29 -6.36 -20.38
N PHE A 71 35.93 -6.44 -21.54
CA PHE A 71 36.05 -5.32 -22.47
C PHE A 71 34.67 -4.91 -23.00
N TYR A 72 33.87 -5.89 -23.44
CA TYR A 72 32.49 -5.65 -23.84
C TYR A 72 31.63 -5.05 -22.71
N ALA A 73 31.79 -5.55 -21.47
CA ALA A 73 31.12 -4.97 -20.31
C ALA A 73 31.52 -3.50 -20.07
N PHE A 74 32.80 -3.15 -20.28
CA PHE A 74 33.29 -1.78 -20.17
C PHE A 74 32.68 -0.86 -21.25
N GLU A 75 32.63 -1.30 -22.51
CA GLU A 75 31.99 -0.55 -23.58
C GLU A 75 30.49 -0.33 -23.32
N LYS A 76 29.79 -1.39 -22.88
CA LYS A 76 28.37 -1.30 -22.52
C LYS A 76 28.16 -0.34 -21.35
N ALA A 77 29.03 -0.36 -20.34
CA ALA A 77 28.98 0.60 -19.25
C ALA A 77 29.21 2.05 -19.71
N HIS A 78 30.06 2.27 -20.72
CA HIS A 78 30.26 3.59 -21.31
C HIS A 78 29.01 4.08 -22.06
N LYS A 79 28.33 3.19 -22.79
CA LYS A 79 27.05 3.51 -23.46
C LYS A 79 25.91 3.82 -22.49
N LEU A 80 25.83 3.09 -21.37
CA LEU A 80 24.78 3.29 -20.35
C LEU A 80 24.92 4.60 -19.56
N ASP A 81 26.14 5.05 -19.29
CA ASP A 81 26.40 6.34 -18.65
C ASP A 81 27.61 7.04 -19.28
N PRO A 82 27.43 7.74 -20.42
CA PRO A 82 28.54 8.41 -21.10
C PRO A 82 29.22 9.46 -20.22
N THR A 83 28.43 10.14 -19.37
CA THR A 83 28.90 11.26 -18.53
C THR A 83 29.62 10.81 -17.26
N SER A 84 29.49 9.54 -16.87
CA SER A 84 30.04 9.00 -15.60
C SER A 84 29.64 9.86 -14.39
N SER A 85 28.39 10.30 -14.36
CA SER A 85 27.87 11.32 -13.44
C SER A 85 27.92 10.90 -11.96
N GLY A 86 27.85 9.58 -11.69
CA GLY A 86 27.97 9.02 -10.34
C GLY A 86 29.42 8.76 -9.91
N ARG A 87 29.80 9.19 -8.71
CA ARG A 87 31.12 8.90 -8.11
C ARG A 87 31.44 7.40 -8.12
N GLY A 88 30.47 6.55 -7.77
CA GLY A 88 30.63 5.09 -7.79
C GLY A 88 30.81 4.52 -9.19
N VAL A 89 30.10 5.07 -10.19
CA VAL A 89 30.24 4.68 -11.60
C VAL A 89 31.64 5.00 -12.12
N ARG A 90 32.15 6.20 -11.80
CA ARG A 90 33.50 6.62 -12.21
C ARG A 90 34.59 5.75 -11.57
N GLN A 91 34.49 5.48 -10.28
CA GLN A 91 35.42 4.59 -9.58
C GLN A 91 35.41 3.19 -10.18
N PHE A 92 34.22 2.65 -10.42
CA PHE A 92 34.04 1.34 -11.04
C PHE A 92 34.66 1.26 -12.45
N LYS A 93 34.35 2.21 -13.34
CA LYS A 93 34.92 2.25 -14.70
C LYS A 93 36.43 2.38 -14.69
N THR A 94 36.98 3.21 -13.81
CA THR A 94 38.43 3.40 -13.68
C THR A 94 39.10 2.11 -13.23
N ALA A 95 38.54 1.43 -12.24
CA ALA A 95 39.04 0.16 -11.74
C ALA A 95 39.00 -0.93 -12.83
N LEU A 96 37.86 -1.06 -13.52
CA LEU A 96 37.69 -2.01 -14.62
C LEU A 96 38.69 -1.77 -15.76
N LEU A 97 38.93 -0.50 -16.13
CA LEU A 97 39.93 -0.13 -17.14
C LEU A 97 41.35 -0.54 -16.71
N GLN A 98 41.75 -0.25 -15.46
CA GLN A 98 43.07 -0.67 -14.95
C GLN A 98 43.25 -2.19 -14.92
N ARG A 99 42.16 -2.95 -14.73
CA ARG A 99 42.18 -4.42 -14.83
C ARG A 99 42.34 -4.85 -16.28
N LEU A 100 41.59 -4.26 -17.21
CA LEU A 100 41.71 -4.54 -18.64
C LEU A 100 43.12 -4.27 -19.16
N GLU A 101 43.76 -3.17 -18.76
CA GLU A 101 45.14 -2.85 -19.17
C GLU A 101 46.16 -3.89 -18.67
N ARG A 102 45.93 -4.49 -17.50
CA ARG A 102 46.78 -5.57 -16.96
C ARG A 102 46.51 -6.89 -17.67
N GLU A 103 45.25 -7.24 -17.84
CA GLU A 103 44.83 -8.50 -18.48
C GLU A 103 45.15 -8.53 -19.97
N ASP A 104 45.07 -7.40 -20.68
CA ASP A 104 45.38 -7.35 -22.10
C ASP A 104 46.85 -7.75 -22.35
N LYS A 105 47.77 -7.15 -21.60
CA LYS A 105 49.20 -7.49 -21.67
C LYS A 105 49.47 -8.95 -21.35
N ALA A 106 48.78 -9.53 -20.36
CA ALA A 106 48.97 -10.92 -19.96
C ALA A 106 48.36 -11.92 -20.98
N THR A 107 47.19 -11.60 -21.53
CA THR A 107 46.44 -12.50 -22.41
C THR A 107 46.92 -12.47 -23.86
N ILE A 108 47.47 -11.35 -24.34
CA ILE A 108 48.03 -11.22 -25.70
C ILE A 108 49.19 -12.20 -25.94
N VAL A 109 50.01 -12.48 -24.92
CA VAL A 109 51.20 -13.34 -25.07
C VAL A 109 50.84 -14.78 -25.45
N GLY A 110 49.65 -15.26 -25.08
CA GLY A 110 49.15 -16.59 -25.42
C GLY A 110 48.31 -16.68 -26.70
N ARG A 111 48.09 -15.55 -27.38
CA ARG A 111 47.16 -15.43 -28.50
C ARG A 111 47.70 -16.12 -29.76
N LYS A 112 46.94 -17.09 -30.28
CA LYS A 112 47.28 -17.82 -31.54
C LYS A 112 46.44 -17.40 -32.74
N LYS A 113 45.28 -16.77 -32.53
CA LYS A 113 44.30 -16.42 -33.58
C LYS A 113 43.73 -15.01 -33.32
N SER A 114 42.96 -14.46 -34.27
CA SER A 114 42.24 -13.20 -34.05
C SER A 114 41.18 -13.35 -32.94
N ASP A 115 40.72 -12.25 -32.33
CA ASP A 115 39.85 -12.32 -31.15
C ASP A 115 38.48 -12.85 -31.55
N ALA A 116 38.00 -12.49 -32.74
CA ALA A 116 36.78 -13.04 -33.33
C ALA A 116 36.88 -14.56 -33.49
N ARG A 117 37.99 -15.07 -34.04
CA ARG A 117 38.18 -16.52 -34.27
C ARG A 117 38.36 -17.28 -32.95
N GLU A 118 39.00 -16.68 -31.96
CA GLU A 118 39.10 -17.28 -30.63
C GLU A 118 37.74 -17.37 -29.95
N MET A 119 36.93 -16.31 -30.05
CA MET A 119 35.58 -16.26 -29.52
C MET A 119 34.63 -17.25 -30.23
N GLN A 120 34.71 -17.37 -31.57
CA GLN A 120 33.92 -18.35 -32.34
C GLN A 120 34.24 -19.79 -31.92
N ASN A 121 35.53 -20.13 -31.86
CA ASN A 121 35.97 -21.47 -31.44
C ASN A 121 35.54 -21.78 -30.00
N PHE A 122 35.65 -20.79 -29.10
CA PHE A 122 35.23 -20.97 -27.71
C PHE A 122 33.72 -21.16 -27.60
N TYR A 123 32.93 -20.39 -28.36
CA TYR A 123 31.47 -20.52 -28.37
C TYR A 123 31.03 -21.91 -28.84
N GLN A 124 31.58 -22.40 -29.95
CA GLN A 124 31.29 -23.75 -30.45
C GLN A 124 31.70 -24.83 -29.44
N HIS A 125 32.90 -24.71 -28.86
CA HIS A 125 33.36 -25.64 -27.82
C HIS A 125 32.44 -25.62 -26.59
N TYR A 126 32.03 -24.43 -26.15
CA TYR A 126 31.12 -24.27 -25.03
C TYR A 126 29.76 -24.91 -25.30
N TYR A 127 29.18 -24.68 -26.48
CA TYR A 127 27.91 -25.25 -26.91
C TYR A 127 27.95 -26.78 -26.89
N ALA A 128 28.96 -27.39 -27.53
CA ALA A 128 29.10 -28.85 -27.55
C ALA A 128 29.30 -29.44 -26.14
N LYS A 129 30.17 -28.82 -25.34
CA LYS A 129 30.56 -29.34 -24.02
C LYS A 129 29.48 -29.17 -22.96
N TYR A 130 28.75 -28.06 -22.96
CA TYR A 130 27.82 -27.71 -21.87
C TYR A 130 26.35 -27.76 -22.30
N ILE A 131 26.02 -27.58 -23.57
CA ILE A 131 24.62 -27.60 -24.01
C ILE A 131 24.26 -28.97 -24.58
N GLU A 132 24.96 -29.42 -25.63
CA GLU A 132 24.66 -30.73 -26.25
C GLU A 132 24.89 -31.90 -25.28
N ALA A 133 26.00 -31.87 -24.54
CA ALA A 133 26.29 -32.92 -23.56
C ALA A 133 25.25 -32.99 -22.43
N LEU A 134 24.74 -31.83 -21.95
CA LEU A 134 23.71 -31.79 -20.92
C LEU A 134 22.32 -32.17 -21.46
N GLN A 135 22.03 -31.86 -22.73
CA GLN A 135 20.78 -32.30 -23.39
C GLN A 135 20.75 -33.83 -23.60
N ASN A 136 21.91 -34.42 -23.91
CA ASN A 136 22.05 -35.85 -24.16
C ASN A 136 22.25 -36.69 -22.88
N ALA A 137 22.48 -36.05 -21.73
CA ALA A 137 22.60 -36.74 -20.46
C ALA A 137 21.25 -37.39 -20.07
N THR A 138 21.29 -38.69 -19.75
CA THR A 138 20.12 -39.49 -19.35
C THR A 138 19.47 -38.99 -18.06
N ASP A 139 20.23 -38.29 -17.22
CA ASP A 139 19.78 -37.71 -15.97
C ASP A 139 19.27 -36.27 -16.21
N LYS A 140 17.98 -36.13 -16.55
CA LYS A 140 17.26 -34.85 -16.73
C LYS A 140 17.18 -33.97 -15.46
N ALA A 141 17.99 -34.28 -14.45
CA ALA A 141 18.03 -33.62 -13.14
C ALA A 141 18.84 -32.30 -13.14
N ASP A 142 19.64 -32.04 -14.17
CA ASP A 142 20.53 -30.86 -14.24
C ASP A 142 19.88 -29.60 -14.87
N ARG A 143 18.56 -29.39 -14.69
CA ARG A 143 17.84 -28.20 -15.20
C ARG A 143 18.53 -26.89 -14.80
N THR A 144 19.00 -26.79 -13.56
CA THR A 144 19.70 -25.60 -13.05
C THR A 144 21.01 -25.38 -13.79
N ARG A 145 21.78 -26.44 -14.08
CA ARG A 145 23.02 -26.35 -14.84
C ARG A 145 22.75 -25.98 -16.30
N LEU A 146 21.72 -26.56 -16.90
CA LEU A 146 21.31 -26.27 -18.27
C LEU A 146 20.82 -24.82 -18.43
N THR A 147 20.01 -24.33 -17.47
CA THR A 147 19.55 -22.94 -17.44
C THR A 147 20.73 -21.98 -17.35
N LYS A 148 21.70 -22.28 -16.47
CA LYS A 148 22.94 -21.51 -16.37
C LYS A 148 23.73 -21.55 -17.68
N ALA A 149 23.86 -22.71 -18.31
CA ALA A 149 24.56 -22.87 -19.58
C ALA A 149 23.94 -22.03 -20.71
N TYR A 150 22.61 -22.00 -20.82
CA TYR A 150 21.92 -21.14 -21.79
C TYR A 150 22.15 -19.65 -21.50
N GLN A 151 22.10 -19.22 -20.24
CA GLN A 151 22.38 -17.83 -19.86
C GLN A 151 23.81 -17.42 -20.22
N THR A 152 24.78 -18.27 -19.90
CA THR A 152 26.19 -18.04 -20.25
C THR A 152 26.37 -18.00 -21.76
N ALA A 153 25.75 -18.93 -22.51
CA ALA A 153 25.82 -18.93 -23.97
C ALA A 153 25.18 -17.69 -24.59
N ALA A 154 24.06 -17.18 -24.08
CA ALA A 154 23.45 -15.95 -24.57
C ALA A 154 24.41 -14.76 -24.44
N VAL A 155 25.05 -14.61 -23.27
CA VAL A 155 26.06 -13.56 -23.03
C VAL A 155 27.28 -13.73 -23.93
N LEU A 156 27.80 -14.95 -24.07
CA LEU A 156 28.95 -15.22 -24.94
C LEU A 156 28.65 -14.90 -26.41
N PHE A 157 27.41 -15.11 -26.86
CA PHE A 157 26.98 -14.77 -28.21
C PHE A 157 26.90 -13.25 -28.42
N ASP A 158 26.41 -12.48 -27.44
CA ASP A 158 26.41 -11.01 -27.49
C ASP A 158 27.83 -10.45 -27.62
N VAL A 159 28.77 -10.99 -26.84
CA VAL A 159 30.20 -10.61 -26.91
C VAL A 159 30.77 -11.00 -28.27
N LEU A 160 30.48 -12.21 -28.75
CA LEU A 160 30.93 -12.69 -30.05
C LEU A 160 30.46 -11.79 -31.19
N LYS A 161 29.17 -11.41 -31.18
CA LYS A 161 28.60 -10.49 -32.16
C LYS A 161 29.35 -9.16 -32.16
N ALA A 162 29.61 -8.58 -30.99
CA ALA A 162 30.35 -7.33 -30.89
C ALA A 162 31.78 -7.45 -31.44
N VAL A 163 32.51 -8.50 -31.08
CA VAL A 163 33.90 -8.72 -31.54
C VAL A 163 33.97 -8.97 -33.05
N ASN A 164 33.05 -9.76 -33.61
CA ASN A 164 32.96 -10.00 -35.05
C ASN A 164 32.70 -8.71 -35.83
N LEU A 165 31.82 -7.84 -35.34
CA LEU A 165 31.58 -6.53 -35.95
C LEU A 165 32.85 -5.66 -35.94
N THR A 166 33.59 -5.64 -34.83
CA THR A 166 34.81 -4.82 -34.68
C THR A 166 35.97 -5.32 -35.55
N GLU A 167 36.16 -6.64 -35.66
CA GLU A 167 37.22 -7.24 -36.50
C GLU A 167 36.80 -7.46 -37.96
N SER A 168 35.57 -7.09 -38.36
CA SER A 168 35.00 -7.34 -39.70
C SER A 168 35.09 -8.81 -40.14
N VAL A 169 34.76 -9.73 -39.22
CA VAL A 169 34.78 -11.18 -39.46
C VAL A 169 33.35 -11.71 -39.53
N ASP A 170 33.04 -12.45 -40.60
CA ASP A 170 31.73 -13.08 -40.78
C ASP A 170 31.46 -14.13 -39.69
N MET A 171 30.20 -14.23 -39.28
CA MET A 171 29.74 -15.23 -38.32
C MET A 171 29.39 -16.52 -39.05
N ALA A 172 29.93 -17.65 -38.60
CA ALA A 172 29.60 -18.96 -39.18
C ALA A 172 28.10 -19.28 -39.00
N ASP A 173 27.44 -19.78 -40.05
CA ASP A 173 26.01 -20.12 -40.03
C ASP A 173 25.66 -21.13 -38.92
N GLU A 174 26.56 -22.08 -38.66
CA GLU A 174 26.43 -23.07 -37.58
C GLU A 174 26.27 -22.41 -36.19
N ILE A 175 26.98 -21.30 -35.95
CA ILE A 175 26.92 -20.57 -34.68
C ILE A 175 25.59 -19.83 -34.56
N ILE A 176 25.09 -19.29 -35.67
CA ILE A 176 23.77 -18.61 -35.71
C ILE A 176 22.67 -19.64 -35.45
N GLU A 177 22.72 -20.81 -36.07
CA GLU A 177 21.74 -21.87 -35.85
C GLU A 177 21.78 -22.39 -34.40
N ALA A 178 22.99 -22.64 -33.87
CA ALA A 178 23.17 -23.03 -32.48
C ALA A 178 22.60 -21.99 -31.51
N HIS A 179 22.86 -20.71 -31.76
CA HIS A 179 22.31 -19.63 -30.94
C HIS A 179 20.79 -19.53 -31.05
N ASN A 180 20.20 -19.71 -32.22
CA ASN A 180 18.74 -19.72 -32.37
C ASN A 180 18.10 -20.84 -31.53
N LYS A 181 18.72 -22.02 -31.49
CA LYS A 181 18.31 -23.12 -30.59
C LYS A 181 18.47 -22.72 -29.12
N VAL A 182 19.59 -22.09 -28.74
CA VAL A 182 19.78 -21.56 -27.38
C VAL A 182 18.69 -20.55 -27.01
N ALA A 183 18.38 -19.60 -27.89
CA ALA A 183 17.39 -18.56 -27.65
C ALA A 183 16.00 -19.15 -27.44
N GLU A 184 15.58 -20.07 -28.32
CA GLU A 184 14.29 -20.77 -28.19
C GLU A 184 14.20 -21.55 -26.87
N LYS A 185 15.27 -22.27 -26.49
CA LYS A 185 15.30 -23.04 -25.24
C LYS A 185 15.41 -22.16 -24.00
N ALA A 186 16.15 -21.06 -24.06
CA ALA A 186 16.30 -20.12 -22.95
C ALA A 186 14.95 -19.48 -22.56
N GLU A 187 14.05 -19.27 -23.52
CA GLU A 187 12.68 -18.82 -23.23
C GLU A 187 11.84 -19.86 -22.46
N ILE A 188 12.18 -21.15 -22.59
CA ILE A 188 11.49 -22.27 -21.94
C ILE A 188 12.03 -22.47 -20.52
N TYR A 189 13.35 -22.35 -20.32
CA TYR A 189 14.01 -22.55 -19.03
C TYR A 189 14.11 -21.25 -18.23
N VAL A 190 12.98 -20.78 -17.73
CA VAL A 190 12.92 -19.57 -16.88
C VAL A 190 13.51 -19.86 -15.49
N PRO A 191 14.46 -19.06 -14.98
CA PRO A 191 15.24 -19.36 -13.77
C PRO A 191 14.48 -19.26 -12.44
N TYR A 192 13.31 -18.61 -12.40
CA TYR A 192 12.63 -18.29 -11.14
C TYR A 192 11.49 -19.25 -10.77
N ASN A 193 11.08 -20.14 -11.68
CA ASN A 193 9.99 -21.09 -11.45
C ASN A 193 10.52 -22.47 -11.06
N ILE A 194 10.03 -22.98 -9.93
CA ILE A 194 10.35 -24.30 -9.39
C ILE A 194 9.66 -25.40 -10.22
N LEU A 195 8.45 -25.14 -10.72
CA LEU A 195 7.67 -26.11 -11.48
C LEU A 195 8.04 -26.08 -12.96
N PRO A 196 8.57 -27.21 -13.49
CA PRO A 196 9.02 -27.28 -14.86
C PRO A 196 7.85 -27.72 -15.77
N LEU A 197 7.00 -26.76 -16.13
CA LEU A 197 5.75 -27.04 -16.87
C LEU A 197 5.93 -27.30 -18.37
N ASP A 198 7.17 -27.21 -18.87
CA ASP A 198 7.53 -27.52 -20.25
C ASP A 198 7.42 -29.02 -20.57
N SER A 199 7.25 -29.32 -21.85
CA SER A 199 7.04 -30.69 -22.33
C SER A 199 8.24 -31.62 -22.08
N GLU A 200 9.45 -31.07 -22.00
CA GLU A 200 10.71 -31.82 -21.86
C GLU A 200 10.98 -32.26 -20.42
N SER A 201 10.39 -31.54 -19.46
CA SER A 201 10.61 -31.71 -18.01
C SER A 201 9.51 -32.48 -17.28
N LYS A 202 8.56 -33.08 -18.00
CA LYS A 202 7.48 -33.91 -17.42
C LYS A 202 7.96 -35.00 -16.45
N ASN A 203 9.19 -35.50 -16.63
CA ASN A 203 9.75 -36.60 -15.83
C ASN A 203 10.48 -36.17 -14.55
N GLN A 204 10.61 -34.86 -14.30
CA GLN A 204 11.29 -34.35 -13.10
C GLN A 204 10.57 -34.80 -11.82
N ALA A 205 11.34 -35.01 -10.74
CA ALA A 205 10.82 -35.58 -9.49
C ALA A 205 9.60 -34.82 -8.94
N ILE A 206 9.64 -33.48 -9.00
CA ILE A 206 8.52 -32.64 -8.54
C ILE A 206 7.26 -32.79 -9.40
N MET A 207 7.38 -33.16 -10.67
CA MET A 207 6.23 -33.40 -11.55
C MET A 207 5.63 -34.79 -11.37
N ARG A 208 6.23 -35.66 -10.53
CA ARG A 208 5.69 -37.00 -10.22
C ARG A 208 4.63 -36.98 -9.12
N TYR A 209 4.51 -35.90 -8.35
CA TYR A 209 3.45 -35.77 -7.34
C TYR A 209 2.07 -35.71 -8.01
N THR A 210 1.18 -36.62 -7.62
CA THR A 210 -0.15 -36.77 -8.23
C THR A 210 -1.01 -35.53 -8.06
N GLU A 211 -0.85 -34.79 -6.96
CA GLU A 211 -1.63 -33.58 -6.69
C GLU A 211 -1.16 -32.40 -7.56
N ILE A 212 0.13 -32.34 -7.89
CA ILE A 212 0.68 -31.37 -8.84
C ILE A 212 0.17 -31.70 -10.25
N GLN A 213 0.22 -32.97 -10.65
CA GLN A 213 -0.33 -33.42 -11.94
C GLN A 213 -1.82 -33.10 -12.06
N ALA A 214 -2.60 -33.34 -10.99
CA ALA A 214 -4.03 -33.06 -10.94
C ALA A 214 -4.33 -31.56 -11.12
N ALA A 215 -3.59 -30.69 -10.43
CA ALA A 215 -3.75 -29.24 -10.56
C ALA A 215 -3.37 -28.74 -11.97
N VAL A 216 -2.26 -29.24 -12.53
CA VAL A 216 -1.83 -28.92 -13.91
C VAL A 216 -2.87 -29.37 -14.94
N GLN A 217 -3.38 -30.59 -14.81
CA GLN A 217 -4.41 -31.12 -15.71
C GLN A 217 -5.71 -30.29 -15.63
N ALA A 218 -6.11 -29.89 -14.42
CA ALA A 218 -7.30 -29.06 -14.22
C ALA A 218 -7.14 -27.66 -14.86
N LEU A 219 -5.95 -27.05 -14.78
CA LEU A 219 -5.66 -25.78 -15.44
C LEU A 219 -5.61 -25.88 -16.97
N ARG A 220 -5.18 -27.03 -17.52
CA ARG A 220 -5.15 -27.27 -18.97
C ARG A 220 -6.54 -27.48 -19.58
N ASN A 221 -7.59 -27.63 -18.76
CA ASN A 221 -8.96 -27.72 -19.26
C ASN A 221 -9.45 -26.37 -19.80
N THR A 222 -9.17 -26.12 -21.08
CA THR A 222 -9.55 -24.91 -21.82
C THR A 222 -10.73 -25.15 -22.77
N ARG A 223 -11.49 -26.22 -22.56
CA ARG A 223 -12.66 -26.57 -23.38
C ARG A 223 -13.70 -25.46 -23.32
N GLY A 224 -14.23 -25.06 -24.49
CA GLY A 224 -15.31 -24.07 -24.58
C GLY A 224 -14.89 -22.60 -24.37
N LEU A 225 -13.61 -22.32 -24.13
CA LEU A 225 -13.13 -20.93 -24.01
C LEU A 225 -13.04 -20.24 -25.39
N PRO A 226 -13.56 -19.01 -25.53
CA PRO A 226 -13.48 -18.27 -26.78
C PRO A 226 -12.07 -17.70 -26.98
N TRP A 227 -11.35 -18.19 -27.99
CA TRP A 227 -10.03 -17.67 -28.37
C TRP A 227 -10.14 -16.64 -29.49
N SER A 228 -9.20 -15.70 -29.56
CA SER A 228 -9.13 -14.73 -30.66
C SER A 228 -8.85 -15.43 -31.99
N LYS A 229 -9.53 -14.99 -33.06
CA LYS A 229 -9.35 -15.52 -34.42
C LYS A 229 -7.90 -15.31 -34.86
N GLY A 230 -7.22 -16.37 -35.31
CA GLY A 230 -5.86 -16.33 -35.86
C GLY A 230 -4.74 -16.79 -34.91
N LYS A 231 -5.00 -16.96 -33.61
CA LYS A 231 -4.01 -17.53 -32.69
C LYS A 231 -3.96 -19.06 -32.85
N LYS A 232 -2.82 -19.60 -33.33
CA LYS A 232 -2.57 -21.05 -33.27
C LYS A 232 -2.40 -21.43 -31.80
N LYS A 233 -3.36 -22.18 -31.26
CA LYS A 233 -3.30 -22.68 -29.89
C LYS A 233 -2.06 -23.58 -29.73
N LYS A 234 -1.21 -23.29 -28.74
CA LYS A 234 -0.10 -24.19 -28.40
C LYS A 234 -0.65 -25.37 -27.59
N GLU A 235 -0.06 -26.56 -27.73
CA GLU A 235 -0.55 -27.76 -27.03
C GLU A 235 -0.55 -27.64 -25.50
N ASP A 236 0.36 -26.83 -24.95
CA ASP A 236 0.52 -26.63 -23.51
C ASP A 236 -0.21 -25.39 -22.95
N GLU A 237 -1.02 -24.68 -23.74
CA GLU A 237 -1.77 -23.50 -23.26
C GLU A 237 -2.87 -23.85 -22.25
N ASP A 238 -2.94 -23.08 -21.17
CA ASP A 238 -3.86 -23.29 -20.05
C ASP A 238 -4.84 -22.12 -19.82
N ILE A 239 -5.68 -22.25 -18.79
CA ILE A 239 -6.67 -21.24 -18.40
C ILE A 239 -6.03 -19.86 -18.13
N LEU A 240 -4.80 -19.82 -17.60
CA LEU A 240 -4.12 -18.56 -17.27
C LEU A 240 -3.55 -17.89 -18.53
N ASP A 241 -3.10 -18.66 -19.53
CA ASP A 241 -2.73 -18.12 -20.85
C ASP A 241 -3.95 -17.49 -21.55
N TRP A 242 -5.13 -18.09 -21.36
CA TRP A 242 -6.37 -17.51 -21.86
C TRP A 242 -6.71 -16.19 -21.14
N LEU A 243 -6.63 -16.16 -19.80
CA LEU A 243 -6.84 -14.92 -19.03
C LEU A 243 -5.83 -13.83 -19.41
N GLN A 244 -4.57 -14.20 -19.65
CA GLN A 244 -3.55 -13.30 -20.16
C GLN A 244 -3.96 -12.68 -21.48
N ALA A 245 -4.37 -13.49 -22.46
CA ALA A 245 -4.77 -13.02 -23.78
C ALA A 245 -6.01 -12.11 -23.74
N MET A 246 -6.95 -12.37 -22.83
CA MET A 246 -8.18 -11.58 -22.74
C MET A 246 -7.96 -10.25 -22.03
N PHE A 247 -7.27 -10.24 -20.90
CA PHE A 247 -7.14 -9.05 -20.04
C PHE A 247 -5.79 -8.32 -20.19
N GLY A 248 -4.83 -8.87 -20.91
CA GLY A 248 -3.53 -8.25 -21.15
C GLY A 248 -2.64 -8.22 -19.90
N PHE A 249 -2.52 -9.35 -19.20
CA PHE A 249 -1.59 -9.50 -18.07
C PHE A 249 -0.14 -9.70 -18.56
N GLN A 250 0.84 -9.35 -17.72
CA GLN A 250 2.25 -9.54 -17.99
C GLN A 250 2.63 -11.03 -18.00
N LYS A 251 3.48 -11.45 -18.95
CA LYS A 251 3.90 -12.86 -19.13
C LYS A 251 4.54 -13.45 -17.87
N ASP A 252 5.39 -12.67 -17.21
CA ASP A 252 6.08 -13.12 -16.00
C ASP A 252 5.13 -13.23 -14.80
N ASN A 253 4.17 -12.31 -14.68
CA ASN A 253 3.14 -12.40 -13.65
C ASN A 253 2.30 -13.67 -13.82
N VAL A 254 1.86 -13.96 -15.05
CA VAL A 254 1.11 -15.17 -15.38
C VAL A 254 1.89 -16.42 -15.02
N SER A 255 3.17 -16.46 -15.38
CA SER A 255 4.05 -17.59 -15.08
C SER A 255 4.23 -17.81 -13.57
N ASN A 256 4.41 -16.72 -12.81
CA ASN A 256 4.56 -16.78 -11.35
C ASN A 256 3.26 -17.20 -10.65
N GLN A 257 2.12 -16.62 -11.05
CA GLN A 257 0.82 -16.94 -10.45
C GLN A 257 0.33 -18.34 -10.82
N ARG A 258 0.71 -18.85 -12.00
CA ARG A 258 0.48 -20.25 -12.40
C ARG A 258 1.13 -21.22 -11.43
N GLU A 259 2.43 -21.06 -11.19
CA GLU A 259 3.15 -21.90 -10.23
C GLU A 259 2.55 -21.79 -8.83
N HIS A 260 2.30 -20.56 -8.37
CA HIS A 260 1.69 -20.33 -7.06
C HIS A 260 0.32 -21.00 -6.93
N LEU A 261 -0.54 -20.92 -7.94
CA LEU A 261 -1.86 -21.55 -7.94
C LEU A 261 -1.76 -23.09 -7.92
N ILE A 262 -0.86 -23.67 -8.72
CA ILE A 262 -0.63 -25.12 -8.75
C ILE A 262 -0.19 -25.61 -7.36
N LEU A 263 0.81 -24.95 -6.77
CA LEU A 263 1.33 -25.31 -5.45
C LEU A 263 0.28 -25.10 -4.36
N LEU A 264 -0.52 -24.03 -4.43
CA LEU A 264 -1.60 -23.77 -3.48
C LEU A 264 -2.66 -24.87 -3.53
N LEU A 265 -3.10 -25.25 -4.74
CA LEU A 265 -4.08 -26.32 -4.94
C LEU A 265 -3.53 -27.67 -4.49
N ALA A 266 -2.32 -28.03 -4.89
CA ALA A 266 -1.67 -29.27 -4.50
C ALA A 266 -1.53 -29.36 -2.96
N ASN A 267 -1.08 -28.29 -2.30
CA ASN A 267 -0.94 -28.24 -0.85
C ASN A 267 -2.28 -28.43 -0.11
N VAL A 268 -3.36 -27.82 -0.61
CA VAL A 268 -4.69 -28.01 -0.01
C VAL A 268 -5.21 -29.42 -0.30
N HIS A 269 -4.97 -29.94 -1.49
CA HIS A 269 -5.40 -31.27 -1.92
C HIS A 269 -4.74 -32.38 -1.09
N ILE A 270 -3.42 -32.32 -0.87
CA ILE A 270 -2.69 -33.27 -0.01
C ILE A 270 -3.30 -33.36 1.40
N ARG A 271 -3.70 -32.22 1.97
CA ARG A 271 -4.29 -32.15 3.32
C ARG A 271 -5.69 -32.79 3.40
N GLN A 272 -6.34 -33.08 2.28
CA GLN A 272 -7.66 -33.70 2.25
C GLN A 272 -7.62 -35.24 2.25
N LEU A 273 -6.44 -35.86 2.37
CA LEU A 273 -6.21 -37.31 2.36
C LEU A 273 -6.88 -37.98 1.14
N PRO A 274 -6.34 -37.74 -0.08
CA PRO A 274 -6.90 -38.33 -1.29
C PRO A 274 -6.84 -39.86 -1.24
N LYS A 275 -7.85 -40.52 -1.84
CA LYS A 275 -7.87 -41.98 -1.96
C LYS A 275 -6.76 -42.42 -2.94
N PRO A 276 -5.89 -43.37 -2.59
CA PRO A 276 -4.68 -43.70 -3.37
C PRO A 276 -4.93 -44.36 -4.74
N GLU A 277 -6.16 -44.74 -5.08
CA GLU A 277 -6.46 -45.61 -6.23
C GLU A 277 -7.04 -44.89 -7.47
N GLN A 278 -7.22 -43.56 -7.45
CA GLN A 278 -7.82 -42.82 -8.58
C GLN A 278 -6.78 -42.02 -9.37
N GLN A 279 -7.02 -41.88 -10.68
CA GLN A 279 -6.30 -40.96 -11.57
C GLN A 279 -6.12 -39.58 -10.93
N PRO A 280 -5.06 -38.82 -11.26
CA PRO A 280 -4.78 -37.51 -10.66
C PRO A 280 -5.85 -36.49 -11.07
N VAL A 281 -7.00 -36.50 -10.40
CA VAL A 281 -8.10 -35.55 -10.59
C VAL A 281 -8.13 -34.62 -9.39
N LEU A 282 -8.22 -33.32 -9.65
CA LEU A 282 -8.28 -32.31 -8.60
C LEU A 282 -9.62 -32.41 -7.86
N ASP A 283 -9.58 -32.62 -6.54
CA ASP A 283 -10.77 -32.66 -5.70
C ASP A 283 -11.44 -31.27 -5.62
N ASP A 284 -12.74 -31.20 -5.93
CA ASP A 284 -13.54 -29.97 -5.86
C ASP A 284 -13.61 -29.39 -4.44
N ARG A 285 -13.45 -30.21 -3.41
CA ARG A 285 -13.37 -29.76 -2.01
C ARG A 285 -12.14 -28.89 -1.76
N ALA A 286 -11.00 -29.23 -2.36
CA ALA A 286 -9.78 -28.44 -2.26
C ALA A 286 -9.96 -27.06 -2.91
N LEU A 287 -10.58 -27.05 -4.10
CA LEU A 287 -10.88 -25.84 -4.85
C LEU A 287 -11.87 -24.93 -4.09
N THR A 288 -12.90 -25.52 -3.49
CA THR A 288 -13.91 -24.82 -2.70
C THR A 288 -13.30 -24.17 -1.46
N GLU A 289 -12.38 -24.84 -0.78
CA GLU A 289 -11.66 -24.28 0.37
C GLU A 289 -10.76 -23.10 -0.02
N VAL A 290 -10.03 -23.20 -1.15
CA VAL A 290 -9.24 -22.08 -1.68
C VAL A 290 -10.16 -20.90 -2.01
N MET A 291 -11.25 -21.15 -2.74
CA MET A 291 -12.22 -20.12 -3.14
C MET A 291 -12.84 -19.43 -1.91
N LYS A 292 -13.19 -20.19 -0.87
CA LYS A 292 -13.75 -19.67 0.37
C LYS A 292 -12.79 -18.72 1.09
N LYS A 293 -11.50 -19.05 1.13
CA LYS A 293 -10.47 -18.21 1.76
C LYS A 293 -10.18 -16.96 0.94
N LEU A 294 -9.95 -17.14 -0.37
CA LEU A 294 -9.53 -16.05 -1.27
C LEU A 294 -10.61 -14.97 -1.40
N PHE A 295 -11.87 -15.38 -1.55
CA PHE A 295 -12.98 -14.45 -1.76
C PHE A 295 -13.70 -14.01 -0.48
N LYS A 296 -13.15 -14.31 0.71
CA LYS A 296 -13.76 -13.89 1.99
C LYS A 296 -13.93 -12.37 2.04
N ASN A 297 -12.87 -11.63 1.70
CA ASN A 297 -12.91 -10.17 1.71
C ASN A 297 -13.88 -9.63 0.65
N TYR A 298 -13.72 -10.06 -0.60
CA TYR A 298 -14.59 -9.66 -1.71
C TYR A 298 -16.09 -9.87 -1.44
N LYS A 299 -16.47 -11.04 -0.87
CA LYS A 299 -17.85 -11.31 -0.48
C LYS A 299 -18.32 -10.39 0.65
N GLY A 300 -17.46 -10.08 1.61
CA GLY A 300 -17.71 -9.09 2.65
C GLY A 300 -17.95 -7.70 2.10
N TRP A 301 -17.08 -7.23 1.21
CA TRP A 301 -17.19 -5.94 0.52
C TRP A 301 -18.49 -5.84 -0.31
N CYS A 302 -18.83 -6.87 -1.10
CA CYS A 302 -20.09 -6.91 -1.85
C CYS A 302 -21.31 -6.80 -0.93
N LYS A 303 -21.31 -7.55 0.19
CA LYS A 303 -22.40 -7.51 1.18
C LYS A 303 -22.52 -6.14 1.83
N TYR A 304 -21.39 -5.51 2.17
CA TYR A 304 -21.35 -4.18 2.77
C TYR A 304 -21.95 -3.13 1.84
N LEU A 305 -21.62 -3.17 0.55
CA LEU A 305 -22.16 -2.26 -0.47
C LEU A 305 -23.56 -2.64 -0.99
N GLY A 306 -24.18 -3.71 -0.48
CA GLY A 306 -25.49 -4.19 -0.95
C GLY A 306 -25.48 -4.70 -2.40
N ARG A 307 -24.34 -5.18 -2.91
CA ARG A 307 -24.18 -5.71 -4.28
C ARG A 307 -24.12 -7.23 -4.29
N LYS A 308 -24.68 -7.84 -5.35
CA LYS A 308 -24.50 -9.28 -5.62
C LYS A 308 -23.07 -9.54 -6.07
N SER A 309 -22.48 -10.64 -5.64
CA SER A 309 -21.14 -11.04 -6.10
C SER A 309 -21.14 -11.43 -7.57
N SER A 310 -20.10 -11.06 -8.32
CA SER A 310 -19.88 -11.46 -9.72
C SER A 310 -19.39 -12.90 -9.89
N LEU A 311 -19.43 -13.72 -8.82
CA LEU A 311 -18.98 -15.12 -8.82
C LEU A 311 -20.11 -16.04 -9.27
N TRP A 312 -20.47 -15.98 -10.55
CA TRP A 312 -21.53 -16.81 -11.14
C TRP A 312 -20.98 -18.20 -11.50
N LEU A 313 -21.56 -19.26 -10.94
CA LEU A 313 -21.21 -20.65 -11.24
C LEU A 313 -22.29 -21.28 -12.15
N PRO A 314 -21.90 -22.15 -13.11
CA PRO A 314 -22.87 -22.84 -13.95
C PRO A 314 -23.58 -23.95 -13.17
N ASN A 315 -24.75 -24.37 -13.66
CA ASN A 315 -25.48 -25.51 -13.09
C ASN A 315 -24.86 -26.86 -13.51
N ILE A 316 -24.08 -26.89 -14.59
CA ILE A 316 -23.44 -28.09 -15.12
C ILE A 316 -22.14 -28.37 -14.35
N GLN A 317 -22.10 -29.49 -13.62
CA GLN A 317 -21.01 -29.83 -12.72
C GLN A 317 -19.63 -29.93 -13.40
N GLN A 318 -19.59 -30.32 -14.69
CA GLN A 318 -18.35 -30.41 -15.47
C GLN A 318 -17.67 -29.05 -15.69
N ASP A 319 -18.43 -27.96 -15.76
CA ASP A 319 -17.90 -26.61 -16.02
C ASP A 319 -17.66 -25.81 -14.73
N VAL A 320 -18.20 -26.27 -13.60
CA VAL A 320 -18.05 -25.60 -12.30
C VAL A 320 -16.58 -25.51 -11.90
N GLN A 321 -15.81 -26.59 -12.08
CA GLN A 321 -14.40 -26.62 -11.71
C GLN A 321 -13.59 -25.61 -12.53
N GLN A 322 -13.77 -25.62 -13.86
CA GLN A 322 -13.12 -24.67 -14.76
C GLN A 322 -13.47 -23.22 -14.39
N ARG A 323 -14.74 -22.95 -14.06
CA ARG A 323 -15.18 -21.59 -13.70
C ARG A 323 -14.61 -21.12 -12.37
N LYS A 324 -14.53 -22.00 -11.37
CA LYS A 324 -13.85 -21.70 -10.09
C LYS A 324 -12.37 -21.36 -10.32
N LEU A 325 -11.68 -22.14 -11.17
CA LEU A 325 -10.27 -21.89 -11.52
C LEU A 325 -10.09 -20.56 -12.26
N LEU A 326 -10.98 -20.21 -13.20
CA LEU A 326 -10.96 -18.92 -13.89
C LEU A 326 -11.09 -17.75 -12.91
N TYR A 327 -12.02 -17.80 -11.96
CA TYR A 327 -12.17 -16.75 -10.95
C TYR A 327 -10.95 -16.64 -10.03
N ILE A 328 -10.44 -17.78 -9.54
CA ILE A 328 -9.25 -17.80 -8.68
C ILE A 328 -8.03 -17.26 -9.45
N GLY A 329 -7.81 -17.73 -10.68
CA GLY A 329 -6.75 -17.29 -11.57
C GLY A 329 -6.82 -15.80 -11.82
N LEU A 330 -8.00 -15.28 -12.18
CA LEU A 330 -8.22 -13.85 -12.40
C LEU A 330 -7.87 -13.03 -11.16
N TYR A 331 -8.31 -13.45 -9.97
CA TYR A 331 -7.97 -12.75 -8.72
C TYR A 331 -6.46 -12.73 -8.47
N LEU A 332 -5.79 -13.87 -8.63
CA LEU A 332 -4.34 -13.98 -8.41
C LEU A 332 -3.54 -13.15 -9.42
N LEU A 333 -3.98 -13.09 -10.69
CA LEU A 333 -3.35 -12.25 -11.71
C LEU A 333 -3.50 -10.76 -11.40
N ILE A 334 -4.71 -10.33 -11.02
CA ILE A 334 -4.96 -8.95 -10.54
C ILE A 334 -4.07 -8.65 -9.34
N TRP A 335 -4.03 -9.54 -8.35
CA TRP A 335 -3.19 -9.38 -7.17
C TRP A 335 -1.70 -9.31 -7.53
N GLY A 336 -1.25 -10.12 -8.48
CA GLY A 336 0.13 -10.20 -8.94
C GLY A 336 0.64 -8.93 -9.62
N GLU A 337 -0.22 -8.22 -10.35
CA GLU A 337 0.13 -6.97 -11.05
C GLU A 337 -0.29 -5.70 -10.31
N ALA A 338 -1.12 -5.80 -9.26
CA ALA A 338 -1.61 -4.65 -8.49
C ALA A 338 -0.52 -3.78 -7.83
N ALA A 339 0.69 -4.29 -7.65
CA ALA A 339 1.81 -3.59 -7.00
C ALA A 339 1.39 -2.88 -5.69
N ASN A 340 1.47 -1.55 -5.63
CA ASN A 340 1.11 -0.75 -4.45
C ASN A 340 -0.41 -0.74 -4.15
N LEU A 341 -1.27 -1.07 -5.11
CA LEU A 341 -2.71 -1.15 -4.89
C LEU A 341 -3.11 -2.28 -3.93
N ARG A 342 -2.20 -3.22 -3.64
CA ARG A 342 -2.41 -4.27 -2.61
C ARG A 342 -2.69 -3.71 -1.22
N PHE A 343 -2.27 -2.49 -0.95
CA PHE A 343 -2.56 -1.80 0.31
C PHE A 343 -3.95 -1.16 0.34
N MET A 344 -4.72 -1.27 -0.76
CA MET A 344 -6.10 -0.78 -0.89
C MET A 344 -7.04 -1.96 -1.22
N PRO A 345 -7.38 -2.80 -0.22
CA PRO A 345 -8.11 -4.04 -0.47
C PRO A 345 -9.51 -3.83 -1.07
N GLU A 346 -10.19 -2.73 -0.75
CA GLU A 346 -11.50 -2.41 -1.33
C GLU A 346 -11.39 -1.91 -2.78
N CYS A 347 -10.31 -1.19 -3.12
CA CYS A 347 -9.97 -0.90 -4.52
C CYS A 347 -9.75 -2.20 -5.32
N LEU A 348 -9.06 -3.19 -4.75
CA LEU A 348 -8.91 -4.49 -5.40
C LEU A 348 -10.24 -5.22 -5.56
N CYS A 349 -11.12 -5.13 -4.56
CA CYS A 349 -12.47 -5.71 -4.66
C CYS A 349 -13.27 -5.06 -5.80
N TYR A 350 -13.15 -3.73 -5.98
CA TYR A 350 -13.78 -3.00 -7.09
C TYR A 350 -13.26 -3.47 -8.45
N ILE A 351 -11.94 -3.51 -8.64
CA ILE A 351 -11.31 -3.99 -9.89
C ILE A 351 -11.75 -5.43 -10.19
N TYR A 352 -11.66 -6.30 -9.19
CA TYR A 352 -12.09 -7.69 -9.34
C TYR A 352 -13.59 -7.82 -9.66
N HIS A 353 -14.44 -7.00 -9.03
CA HIS A 353 -15.90 -7.05 -9.26
C HIS A 353 -16.26 -6.86 -10.73
N HIS A 354 -15.65 -5.86 -11.37
CA HIS A 354 -15.89 -5.54 -12.76
C HIS A 354 -15.25 -6.57 -13.71
N MET A 355 -13.99 -6.94 -13.50
CA MET A 355 -13.32 -7.92 -14.35
C MET A 355 -13.97 -9.31 -14.26
N ALA A 356 -14.45 -9.72 -13.09
CA ALA A 356 -15.19 -10.97 -12.93
C ALA A 356 -16.56 -10.92 -13.63
N PHE A 357 -17.20 -9.76 -13.68
CA PHE A 357 -18.43 -9.55 -14.45
C PHE A 357 -18.18 -9.63 -15.96
N GLU A 358 -17.10 -9.03 -16.45
CA GLU A 358 -16.68 -9.14 -17.86
C GLU A 358 -16.33 -10.59 -18.22
N LEU A 359 -15.60 -11.29 -17.35
CA LEU A 359 -15.30 -12.71 -17.49
C LEU A 359 -16.59 -13.53 -17.64
N TYR A 360 -17.59 -13.28 -16.81
CA TYR A 360 -18.89 -13.94 -16.94
C TYR A 360 -19.54 -13.65 -18.31
N GLY A 361 -19.57 -12.38 -18.74
CA GLY A 361 -20.13 -11.99 -20.03
C GLY A 361 -19.44 -12.65 -21.23
N MET A 362 -18.11 -12.75 -21.20
CA MET A 362 -17.33 -13.47 -22.22
C MET A 362 -17.69 -14.95 -22.28
N LEU A 363 -17.77 -15.60 -21.13
CA LEU A 363 -18.09 -17.02 -21.04
C LEU A 363 -19.57 -17.34 -21.33
N ALA A 364 -20.46 -16.37 -21.22
CA ALA A 364 -21.87 -16.50 -21.62
C ALA A 364 -22.05 -16.41 -23.15
N GLY A 365 -20.97 -16.14 -23.90
CA GLY A 365 -21.02 -16.01 -25.35
C GLY A 365 -21.67 -14.70 -25.81
N ASN A 366 -21.67 -13.66 -24.98
CA ASN A 366 -22.21 -12.37 -25.37
C ASN A 366 -21.47 -11.85 -26.61
N VAL A 367 -22.24 -11.51 -27.63
CA VAL A 367 -21.74 -10.98 -28.89
C VAL A 367 -22.05 -9.49 -28.92
N SER A 368 -21.08 -8.69 -29.35
CA SER A 368 -21.28 -7.26 -29.58
C SER A 368 -22.37 -7.06 -30.63
N GLN A 369 -23.44 -6.35 -30.26
CA GLN A 369 -24.55 -6.05 -31.18
C GLN A 369 -24.10 -5.24 -32.40
N MET A 370 -22.99 -4.50 -32.29
CA MET A 370 -22.48 -3.64 -33.37
C MET A 370 -21.47 -4.36 -34.29
N THR A 371 -20.67 -5.30 -33.76
CA THR A 371 -19.58 -5.92 -34.54
C THR A 371 -19.82 -7.40 -34.85
N GLY A 372 -20.77 -8.07 -34.20
CA GLY A 372 -20.99 -9.51 -34.36
C GLY A 372 -19.84 -10.38 -33.81
N GLU A 373 -18.85 -9.78 -33.14
CA GLU A 373 -17.74 -10.48 -32.49
C GLU A 373 -18.02 -10.71 -31.00
N HIS A 374 -17.34 -11.69 -30.40
CA HIS A 374 -17.38 -11.88 -28.94
C HIS A 374 -16.98 -10.60 -28.21
N VAL A 375 -17.74 -10.25 -27.17
CA VAL A 375 -17.45 -9.08 -26.33
C VAL A 375 -16.05 -9.22 -25.74
N LYS A 376 -15.18 -8.25 -26.02
CA LYS A 376 -13.85 -8.13 -25.40
C LYS A 376 -13.95 -7.36 -24.08
N PRO A 377 -13.03 -7.58 -23.12
CA PRO A 377 -12.98 -6.76 -21.91
C PRO A 377 -12.73 -5.29 -22.24
N ALA A 378 -13.28 -4.38 -21.44
CA ALA A 378 -13.17 -2.94 -21.61
C ALA A 378 -11.71 -2.44 -21.72
N TYR A 379 -10.81 -3.08 -20.96
CA TYR A 379 -9.39 -2.78 -20.97
C TYR A 379 -8.54 -3.85 -21.67
N GLY A 380 -9.16 -4.91 -22.19
CA GLY A 380 -8.47 -6.06 -22.76
C GLY A 380 -7.98 -5.84 -24.19
N GLY A 381 -7.31 -6.85 -24.74
CA GLY A 381 -6.95 -6.94 -26.16
C GLY A 381 -5.56 -6.44 -26.57
N ASP A 382 -4.84 -5.71 -25.70
CA ASP A 382 -3.45 -5.32 -25.93
C ASP A 382 -2.51 -6.01 -24.93
N ASP A 383 -1.23 -6.15 -25.29
CA ASP A 383 -0.20 -6.64 -24.37
C ASP A 383 -0.04 -5.67 -23.17
N GLU A 384 0.09 -6.23 -21.97
CA GLU A 384 0.21 -5.48 -20.70
C GLU A 384 -0.88 -4.41 -20.47
N ALA A 385 -2.07 -4.62 -21.05
CA ALA A 385 -3.16 -3.66 -20.96
C ALA A 385 -3.67 -3.48 -19.52
N PHE A 386 -3.70 -4.54 -18.70
CA PHE A 386 -4.13 -4.44 -17.31
C PHE A 386 -3.24 -3.47 -16.52
N LEU A 387 -1.92 -3.66 -16.59
CA LEU A 387 -0.95 -2.77 -15.94
C LEU A 387 -1.09 -1.33 -16.44
N ARG A 388 -1.13 -1.13 -17.76
CA ARG A 388 -1.14 0.22 -18.37
C ARG A 388 -2.46 0.97 -18.20
N LYS A 389 -3.60 0.29 -18.33
CA LYS A 389 -4.92 0.93 -18.39
C LYS A 389 -5.71 0.86 -17.08
N VAL A 390 -5.41 -0.10 -16.20
CA VAL A 390 -6.11 -0.26 -14.91
C VAL A 390 -5.22 0.17 -13.74
N VAL A 391 -4.03 -0.42 -13.61
CA VAL A 391 -3.16 -0.16 -12.45
C VAL A 391 -2.51 1.22 -12.51
N THR A 392 -1.95 1.58 -13.67
CA THR A 392 -1.16 2.82 -13.83
C THR A 392 -1.95 4.10 -13.51
N PRO A 393 -3.20 4.30 -13.96
CA PRO A 393 -3.95 5.52 -13.62
C PRO A 393 -4.19 5.68 -12.10
N ILE A 394 -4.53 4.60 -11.40
CA ILE A 394 -4.74 4.61 -9.95
C ILE A 394 -3.40 4.85 -9.23
N TYR A 395 -2.34 4.18 -9.69
CA TYR A 395 -0.99 4.38 -9.18
C TYR A 395 -0.52 5.82 -9.34
N ASN A 396 -0.74 6.45 -10.50
CA ASN A 396 -0.33 7.83 -10.75
C ASN A 396 -1.03 8.79 -9.78
N THR A 397 -2.31 8.57 -9.51
CA THR A 397 -3.06 9.35 -8.49
C THR A 397 -2.41 9.23 -7.13
N ILE A 398 -2.09 8.00 -6.70
CA ILE A 398 -1.40 7.74 -5.43
C ILE A 398 -0.02 8.40 -5.40
N ALA A 399 0.74 8.31 -6.50
CA ALA A 399 2.08 8.85 -6.61
C ALA A 399 2.08 10.39 -6.54
N GLU A 400 1.10 11.04 -7.16
CA GLU A 400 0.90 12.49 -7.10
C GLU A 400 0.53 12.94 -5.68
N GLU A 401 -0.43 12.29 -5.03
CA GLU A 401 -0.82 12.58 -3.64
C GLU A 401 0.36 12.36 -2.67
N ALA A 402 1.14 11.31 -2.88
CA ALA A 402 2.35 11.03 -2.09
C ALA A 402 3.45 12.08 -2.30
N ARG A 403 3.62 12.62 -3.52
CA ARG A 403 4.55 13.73 -3.78
C ARG A 403 4.09 15.01 -3.08
N GLY A 404 2.79 15.33 -3.17
CA GLY A 404 2.18 16.47 -2.47
C GLY A 404 2.42 16.45 -0.96
N SER A 405 2.46 15.26 -0.35
CA SER A 405 2.78 15.11 1.08
C SER A 405 4.20 15.54 1.48
N ARG A 406 5.16 15.54 0.54
CA ARG A 406 6.58 15.83 0.80
C ARG A 406 6.96 17.29 0.52
N GLU A 407 6.25 17.97 -0.37
CA GLU A 407 6.63 19.30 -0.87
C GLU A 407 6.11 20.46 0.00
N GLU A 408 5.15 20.24 0.91
CA GLU A 408 4.71 21.27 1.86
C GLU A 408 4.54 20.73 3.29
N LYS A 409 4.86 21.58 4.30
CA LYS A 409 4.29 21.49 5.67
C LYS A 409 2.78 21.79 5.67
N SER A 410 2.07 21.38 4.61
CA SER A 410 0.65 21.57 4.43
C SER A 410 -0.12 20.66 5.38
N LYS A 411 -1.25 21.16 5.87
CA LYS A 411 -2.18 20.40 6.70
C LYS A 411 -2.58 19.10 5.98
N HIS A 412 -2.73 18.01 6.73
CA HIS A 412 -3.23 16.71 6.26
C HIS A 412 -4.58 16.76 5.50
N SER A 413 -5.26 17.91 5.45
CA SER A 413 -6.50 18.12 4.70
C SER A 413 -6.30 18.45 3.22
N ARG A 414 -5.05 18.58 2.74
CA ARG A 414 -4.74 18.99 1.36
C ARG A 414 -4.32 17.85 0.42
N TRP A 415 -4.05 16.68 0.96
CA TRP A 415 -3.63 15.51 0.22
C TRP A 415 -4.28 14.28 0.84
N ARG A 416 -4.54 13.26 0.02
CA ARG A 416 -5.17 11.99 0.42
C ARG A 416 -4.09 10.95 0.67
N ASN A 417 -4.16 10.27 1.81
CA ASN A 417 -3.31 9.11 2.06
C ASN A 417 -3.94 7.84 1.46
N TYR A 418 -3.25 6.70 1.56
CA TYR A 418 -3.75 5.41 1.05
C TYR A 418 -5.10 4.99 1.66
N ASP A 419 -5.33 5.29 2.94
CA ASP A 419 -6.58 4.99 3.64
C ASP A 419 -7.73 5.86 3.11
N ASP A 420 -7.49 7.16 2.90
CA ASP A 420 -8.49 8.09 2.33
C ASP A 420 -8.88 7.69 0.90
N LEU A 421 -7.90 7.28 0.08
CA LEU A 421 -8.16 6.78 -1.28
C LEU A 421 -8.89 5.44 -1.27
N ASN A 422 -8.62 4.59 -0.27
CA ASN A 422 -9.27 3.31 -0.14
C ASN A 422 -10.71 3.46 0.39
N GLU A 423 -10.97 4.43 1.27
CA GLU A 423 -12.30 4.79 1.78
C GLU A 423 -13.28 5.13 0.65
N TYR A 424 -12.80 5.70 -0.47
CA TYR A 424 -13.63 5.92 -1.66
C TYR A 424 -14.37 4.64 -2.10
N PHE A 425 -13.71 3.48 -2.00
CA PHE A 425 -14.26 2.17 -2.37
C PHE A 425 -15.14 1.54 -1.30
N TRP A 426 -15.28 2.17 -0.13
CA TRP A 426 -16.30 1.83 0.88
C TRP A 426 -17.64 2.47 0.58
N SER A 427 -17.73 3.47 -0.30
CA SER A 427 -19.01 4.04 -0.71
C SER A 427 -19.56 3.33 -1.95
N VAL A 428 -20.89 3.24 -2.03
CA VAL A 428 -21.60 2.88 -3.28
C VAL A 428 -21.30 3.87 -4.42
N ASP A 429 -20.81 5.06 -4.09
CA ASP A 429 -20.36 6.06 -5.05
C ASP A 429 -19.14 5.61 -5.84
N CYS A 430 -18.37 4.61 -5.38
CA CYS A 430 -17.24 4.10 -6.16
C CYS A 430 -17.65 3.61 -7.55
N PHE A 431 -18.89 3.13 -7.71
CA PHE A 431 -19.42 2.72 -9.01
C PHE A 431 -19.66 3.89 -9.98
N LYS A 432 -19.65 5.14 -9.51
CA LYS A 432 -19.62 6.33 -10.38
C LYS A 432 -18.30 6.44 -11.14
N LEU A 433 -17.23 5.82 -10.65
CA LEU A 433 -15.96 5.72 -11.37
C LEU A 433 -16.16 5.03 -12.72
N SER A 434 -17.15 4.13 -12.83
CA SER A 434 -17.50 3.36 -14.03
C SER A 434 -16.43 2.34 -14.45
N TRP A 435 -16.76 1.51 -15.44
CA TRP A 435 -15.86 0.54 -16.05
C TRP A 435 -16.11 0.49 -17.57
N PRO A 436 -15.26 1.09 -18.42
CA PRO A 436 -14.00 1.78 -18.10
C PRO A 436 -14.14 2.95 -17.11
N MET A 437 -13.13 3.10 -16.26
CA MET A 437 -12.96 4.20 -15.31
C MET A 437 -12.88 5.53 -16.05
N ARG A 438 -13.72 6.50 -15.64
CA ARG A 438 -13.77 7.83 -16.24
C ARG A 438 -12.65 8.70 -15.68
N ALA A 439 -11.86 9.32 -16.55
CA ALA A 439 -10.73 10.16 -16.16
C ALA A 439 -11.15 11.46 -15.45
N ASP A 440 -12.39 11.91 -15.66
CA ASP A 440 -13.00 13.09 -15.03
C ASP A 440 -13.65 12.78 -13.67
N ALA A 441 -13.58 11.54 -13.19
CA ALA A 441 -14.14 11.17 -11.90
C ALA A 441 -13.38 11.85 -10.74
N ASP A 442 -14.12 12.19 -9.69
CA ASP A 442 -13.59 12.81 -8.45
C ASP A 442 -12.41 12.04 -7.84
N PHE A 443 -12.34 10.73 -8.08
CA PHE A 443 -11.22 9.90 -7.63
C PHE A 443 -9.88 10.36 -8.23
N PHE A 444 -9.83 10.64 -9.54
CA PHE A 444 -8.61 11.03 -10.27
C PHE A 444 -8.34 12.54 -10.21
N CYS A 445 -9.34 13.36 -9.91
CA CYS A 445 -9.17 14.80 -9.79
C CYS A 445 -8.59 15.18 -8.42
N GLN A 446 -7.54 16.02 -8.40
CA GLN A 446 -7.11 16.65 -7.15
C GLN A 446 -8.20 17.63 -6.66
N PRO A 447 -8.45 17.75 -5.35
CA PRO A 447 -9.47 18.65 -4.85
C PRO A 447 -9.12 20.10 -5.20
N ILE A 448 -9.83 20.69 -6.16
CA ILE A 448 -9.87 22.14 -6.35
C ILE A 448 -10.62 22.73 -5.15
N GLY A 449 -9.90 22.97 -4.06
CA GLY A 449 -10.37 23.75 -2.92
C GLY A 449 -11.79 23.43 -2.43
N HIS A 450 -12.24 22.18 -2.57
CA HIS A 450 -13.60 21.84 -2.21
C HIS A 450 -13.64 21.72 -0.69
N LEU A 451 -14.29 22.71 -0.04
CA LEU A 451 -14.63 22.65 1.36
C LEU A 451 -15.32 21.30 1.61
N SER A 452 -14.67 20.42 2.36
CA SER A 452 -15.35 19.31 2.99
C SER A 452 -16.37 19.93 3.96
N ILE A 453 -17.64 19.89 3.56
CA ILE A 453 -18.75 20.16 4.46
C ILE A 453 -18.76 18.99 5.44
N GLN A 454 -18.01 19.11 6.54
CA GLN A 454 -18.26 18.32 7.73
C GLN A 454 -19.71 18.58 8.13
N LYS A 455 -20.57 17.57 7.95
CA LYS A 455 -21.90 17.55 8.57
C LYS A 455 -21.70 17.58 10.08
N ASN A 456 -21.69 18.77 10.66
CA ASN A 456 -21.88 18.94 12.10
C ASN A 456 -23.38 18.76 12.38
N ASN A 457 -23.73 17.64 12.99
CA ASN A 457 -25.07 17.45 13.55
C ASN A 457 -25.23 18.42 14.73
N ALA A 458 -25.99 19.50 14.54
CA ALA A 458 -26.44 20.37 15.62
C ALA A 458 -27.75 19.82 16.20
N MET A 459 -27.81 19.68 17.53
CA MET A 459 -29.02 19.32 18.26
C MET A 459 -29.64 20.61 18.82
N ILE A 460 -30.84 20.96 18.37
CA ILE A 460 -31.61 22.10 18.88
C ILE A 460 -32.62 21.55 19.88
N ILE A 461 -32.52 21.98 21.14
CA ILE A 461 -33.49 21.62 22.18
C ILE A 461 -34.53 22.75 22.25
N MET A 462 -35.79 22.44 21.93
CA MET A 462 -36.92 23.35 22.08
C MET A 462 -37.65 23.05 23.39
N ALA A 463 -37.78 24.04 24.27
CA ALA A 463 -38.58 23.96 25.49
C ALA A 463 -39.87 24.78 25.32
N TRP A 464 -41.00 24.25 25.80
CA TRP A 464 -42.33 24.85 25.67
C TRP A 464 -43.00 24.98 27.06
N SER A 465 -43.68 26.11 27.32
CA SER A 465 -44.52 26.30 28.53
C SER A 465 -45.98 26.54 28.16
N GLU A 466 -46.90 26.09 29.00
CA GLU A 466 -48.36 26.13 28.76
C GLU A 466 -48.97 27.55 28.69
N SER A 467 -48.21 28.57 29.09
CA SER A 467 -48.62 29.98 29.17
C SER A 467 -48.61 30.75 27.84
N GLY A 468 -48.03 30.20 26.75
CA GLY A 468 -48.06 30.79 25.40
C GLY A 468 -47.33 32.14 25.22
N GLN A 469 -46.72 32.70 26.28
CA GLN A 469 -45.91 33.91 26.22
C GLN A 469 -44.42 33.58 26.40
N PRO A 470 -43.52 34.06 25.52
CA PRO A 470 -42.09 33.76 25.61
C PRO A 470 -41.39 34.34 26.86
N THR A 471 -42.04 35.29 27.56
CA THR A 471 -41.51 35.95 28.76
C THR A 471 -41.69 35.15 30.06
N SER A 472 -42.62 34.17 30.11
CA SER A 472 -42.84 33.36 31.32
C SER A 472 -41.71 32.37 31.61
N ILE A 473 -40.77 32.17 30.67
CA ILE A 473 -39.55 31.38 30.87
C ILE A 473 -38.58 32.09 31.81
N PHE A 474 -38.69 33.43 31.95
CA PHE A 474 -37.91 34.24 32.87
C PHE A 474 -38.56 34.41 34.26
N GLU A 475 -39.72 33.80 34.50
CA GLU A 475 -40.29 33.69 35.84
C GLU A 475 -39.54 32.63 36.68
N ASP A 476 -39.48 32.86 38.00
CA ASP A 476 -38.50 32.22 38.90
C ASP A 476 -38.59 30.68 38.95
N ASP A 477 -39.74 30.07 38.60
CA ASP A 477 -39.94 28.62 38.55
C ASP A 477 -39.64 28.00 37.16
N GLY A 478 -39.95 28.71 36.08
CA GLY A 478 -39.66 28.30 34.71
C GLY A 478 -38.15 28.34 34.40
N PHE A 479 -37.48 29.39 34.87
CA PHE A 479 -36.04 29.56 34.71
C PHE A 479 -35.24 28.45 35.40
N LYS A 480 -35.64 28.02 36.61
CA LYS A 480 -35.01 26.91 37.36
C LYS A 480 -35.16 25.57 36.63
N LYS A 481 -36.32 25.31 36.01
CA LYS A 481 -36.56 24.09 35.20
C LYS A 481 -35.72 24.07 33.93
N VAL A 482 -35.49 25.21 33.28
CA VAL A 482 -34.57 25.27 32.13
C VAL A 482 -33.12 25.04 32.58
N LEU A 483 -32.71 25.62 33.70
CA LEU A 483 -31.37 25.45 34.24
C LEU A 483 -31.07 24.00 34.70
N SER A 484 -32.08 23.16 34.96
CA SER A 484 -31.87 21.74 35.29
C SER A 484 -31.28 20.93 34.13
N LEU A 485 -31.35 21.42 32.88
CA LEU A 485 -30.67 20.80 31.73
C LEU A 485 -29.15 20.70 31.93
N PHE A 486 -28.56 21.61 32.70
CA PHE A 486 -27.13 21.58 33.01
C PHE A 486 -26.75 20.44 33.96
N ILE A 487 -27.70 19.87 34.71
CA ILE A 487 -27.49 18.65 35.49
C ILE A 487 -27.23 17.48 34.53
N THR A 488 -28.09 17.32 33.52
CA THR A 488 -27.92 16.29 32.49
C THR A 488 -26.63 16.52 31.70
N ALA A 489 -26.30 17.77 31.38
CA ALA A 489 -25.03 18.11 30.74
C ALA A 489 -23.81 17.71 31.59
N ALA A 490 -23.85 17.92 32.90
CA ALA A 490 -22.76 17.53 33.80
C ALA A 490 -22.59 16.00 33.87
N ILE A 491 -23.68 15.24 33.92
CA ILE A 491 -23.65 13.76 33.87
C ILE A 491 -23.02 13.27 32.55
N LEU A 492 -23.46 13.83 31.42
CA LEU A 492 -22.90 13.48 30.11
C LEU A 492 -21.42 13.86 29.99
N LYS A 493 -21.00 15.00 30.54
CA LYS A 493 -19.58 15.42 30.57
C LYS A 493 -18.73 14.47 31.42
N PHE A 494 -19.27 13.94 32.51
CA PHE A 494 -18.58 12.92 33.30
C PHE A 494 -18.45 11.60 32.53
N ALA A 495 -19.55 11.11 31.93
CA ALA A 495 -19.52 9.91 31.09
C ALA A 495 -18.50 10.04 29.95
N GLN A 496 -18.45 11.20 29.29
CA GLN A 496 -17.45 11.52 28.27
C GLN A 496 -16.01 11.45 28.83
N ALA A 497 -15.76 12.04 30.01
CA ALA A 497 -14.43 12.02 30.62
C ALA A 497 -13.97 10.60 31.01
N VAL A 498 -14.89 9.75 31.47
CA VAL A 498 -14.61 8.33 31.77
C VAL A 498 -14.31 7.56 30.49
N LEU A 499 -15.12 7.75 29.44
CA LEU A 499 -14.92 7.10 28.14
C LEU A 499 -13.56 7.50 27.53
N ASP A 500 -13.19 8.77 27.60
CA ASP A 500 -11.90 9.30 27.12
C ASP A 500 -10.72 8.57 27.80
N ILE A 501 -10.81 8.29 29.10
CA ILE A 501 -9.77 7.57 29.87
C ILE A 501 -9.73 6.09 29.48
N ILE A 502 -10.89 5.43 29.34
CA ILE A 502 -10.97 4.01 28.98
C ILE A 502 -10.42 3.77 27.57
N MET A 503 -10.87 4.56 26.59
CA MET A 503 -10.42 4.46 25.20
C MET A 503 -8.91 4.75 25.05
N SER A 504 -8.38 5.64 25.88
CA SER A 504 -6.98 6.04 25.84
C SER A 504 -6.07 5.19 26.75
N TRP A 505 -6.57 4.14 27.40
CA TRP A 505 -5.83 3.40 28.44
C TRP A 505 -4.47 2.86 27.98
N LYS A 506 -4.40 2.26 26.78
CA LYS A 506 -3.13 1.80 26.19
C LYS A 506 -2.19 2.96 25.85
N ALA A 507 -2.73 4.10 25.42
CA ALA A 507 -1.94 5.27 25.07
C ALA A 507 -1.45 6.04 26.32
N LEU A 508 -2.18 5.97 27.44
CA LEU A 508 -1.91 6.65 28.70
C LEU A 508 -0.55 6.25 29.31
N HIS A 509 -0.04 5.05 29.02
CA HIS A 509 1.29 4.62 29.46
C HIS A 509 2.43 5.33 28.73
N SER A 510 2.23 5.70 27.46
CA SER A 510 3.24 6.36 26.61
C SER A 510 3.24 7.90 26.67
N MET A 511 2.19 8.51 27.24
CA MET A 511 2.00 9.96 27.23
C MET A 511 2.87 10.71 28.25
N SER A 512 3.15 11.99 27.97
CA SER A 512 3.82 12.91 28.90
C SER A 512 2.98 13.18 30.17
N ALA A 513 3.65 13.47 31.29
CA ALA A 513 3.00 13.63 32.61
C ALA A 513 1.89 14.70 32.64
N HIS A 514 2.10 15.84 31.97
CA HIS A 514 1.10 16.91 31.89
C HIS A 514 -0.16 16.51 31.11
N VAL A 515 -0.02 15.62 30.12
CA VAL A 515 -1.17 15.09 29.37
C VAL A 515 -1.97 14.12 30.23
N LYS A 516 -1.31 13.26 31.01
CA LYS A 516 -1.99 12.36 31.97
C LYS A 516 -2.75 13.16 33.03
N LEU A 517 -2.10 14.18 33.61
CA LEU A 517 -2.71 15.07 34.58
C LEU A 517 -3.97 15.76 34.03
N ARG A 518 -3.97 16.12 32.74
CA ARG A 518 -5.12 16.73 32.05
C ARG A 518 -6.34 15.81 32.01
N TYR A 519 -6.17 14.53 31.70
CA TYR A 519 -7.30 13.57 31.67
C TYR A 519 -7.88 13.36 33.07
N ILE A 520 -7.01 13.24 34.08
CA ILE A 520 -7.42 13.08 35.48
C ILE A 520 -8.19 14.32 35.97
N LEU A 521 -7.65 15.52 35.76
CA LEU A 521 -8.28 16.76 36.22
C LEU A 521 -9.64 17.00 35.54
N LYS A 522 -9.78 16.63 34.26
CA LYS A 522 -11.06 16.70 33.53
C LYS A 522 -12.12 15.77 34.14
N ALA A 523 -11.73 14.55 34.52
CA ALA A 523 -12.64 13.60 35.16
C ALA A 523 -13.04 14.04 36.57
N VAL A 524 -12.07 14.51 37.37
CA VAL A 524 -12.33 15.02 38.74
C VAL A 524 -13.28 16.22 38.70
N PHE A 525 -13.04 17.19 37.82
CA PHE A 525 -13.90 18.37 37.72
C PHE A 525 -15.31 18.02 37.24
N ALA A 526 -15.44 17.10 36.29
CA ALA A 526 -16.75 16.62 35.84
C ALA A 526 -17.51 15.89 36.97
N ALA A 527 -16.80 15.12 37.81
CA ALA A 527 -17.40 14.44 38.96
C ALA A 527 -17.90 15.44 40.01
N VAL A 528 -17.13 16.50 40.29
CA VAL A 528 -17.53 17.57 41.23
C VAL A 528 -18.84 18.20 40.77
N TRP A 529 -18.96 18.59 39.50
CA TRP A 529 -20.18 19.23 38.99
C TRP A 529 -21.38 18.29 38.86
N MET A 530 -21.13 17.00 38.60
CA MET A 530 -22.17 15.97 38.65
C MET A 530 -22.81 15.88 40.04
N ILE A 531 -22.08 16.21 41.11
CA ILE A 531 -22.60 16.18 42.49
C ILE A 531 -23.17 17.55 42.90
N VAL A 532 -22.45 18.64 42.60
CA VAL A 532 -22.81 20.00 43.05
C VAL A 532 -24.11 20.49 42.42
N LEU A 533 -24.36 20.25 41.12
CA LEU A 533 -25.56 20.77 40.45
C LEU A 533 -26.86 20.09 40.94
N PRO A 534 -26.95 18.75 41.09
CA PRO A 534 -28.13 18.13 41.70
C PRO A 534 -28.39 18.55 43.15
N VAL A 535 -27.33 18.64 43.98
CA VAL A 535 -27.46 18.99 45.40
C VAL A 535 -27.97 20.41 45.57
N THR A 536 -27.44 21.35 44.79
CA THR A 536 -27.89 22.75 44.82
C THR A 536 -29.29 22.93 44.21
N TYR A 537 -29.67 22.12 43.20
CA TYR A 537 -31.03 22.09 42.65
C TYR A 537 -32.05 21.59 43.69
N ALA A 538 -31.73 20.50 44.40
CA ALA A 538 -32.58 19.96 45.46
C ALA A 538 -32.78 20.96 46.61
N TYR A 539 -31.77 21.78 46.92
CA TYR A 539 -31.85 22.86 47.89
C TYR A 539 -32.79 24.01 47.46
N SER A 540 -33.02 24.18 46.15
CA SER A 540 -33.88 25.23 45.60
C SER A 540 -35.39 24.91 45.68
N TRP A 541 -35.77 23.69 46.09
CA TRP A 541 -37.17 23.29 46.23
C TRP A 541 -37.76 23.83 47.54
N SER A 542 -38.93 24.48 47.48
CA SER A 542 -39.58 25.07 48.65
C SER A 542 -40.26 24.07 49.58
N ASN A 543 -40.38 22.78 49.20
CA ASN A 543 -41.08 21.77 49.98
C ASN A 543 -40.33 20.42 50.07
N THR A 544 -40.10 19.97 51.32
CA THR A 544 -39.97 18.59 51.85
C THR A 544 -38.63 18.02 52.41
N THR A 545 -38.83 17.46 53.61
CA THR A 545 -38.21 16.46 54.51
C THR A 545 -36.81 15.86 54.35
N GLY A 546 -36.14 15.74 55.51
CA GLY A 546 -35.12 14.73 55.82
C GLY A 546 -33.68 15.16 55.49
N LEU A 547 -33.11 14.58 54.43
CA LEU A 547 -31.72 14.82 54.03
C LEU A 547 -31.49 16.27 53.56
N ALA A 548 -32.52 16.92 53.02
CA ALA A 548 -32.46 18.32 52.60
C ALA A 548 -32.29 19.29 53.79
N GLN A 549 -32.74 18.93 54.99
CA GLN A 549 -32.55 19.74 56.22
C GLN A 549 -31.14 19.59 56.80
N THR A 550 -30.55 18.40 56.75
CA THR A 550 -29.17 18.16 57.25
C THR A 550 -28.13 18.88 56.40
N ILE A 551 -28.37 19.03 55.10
CA ILE A 551 -27.50 19.80 54.20
C ILE A 551 -27.71 21.32 54.39
N ARG A 552 -28.91 21.73 54.82
CA ARG A 552 -29.27 23.13 55.09
C ARG A 552 -28.59 23.71 56.33
N SER A 553 -28.22 22.89 57.31
CA SER A 553 -27.44 23.33 58.47
C SER A 553 -25.95 23.56 58.15
N TRP A 554 -25.42 22.96 57.09
CA TRP A 554 -24.00 23.12 56.70
C TRP A 554 -23.70 24.41 55.92
N PHE A 555 -24.70 25.08 55.33
CA PHE A 555 -24.47 26.18 54.37
C PHE A 555 -25.21 27.52 54.64
N GLY A 556 -25.90 27.66 55.79
CA GLY A 556 -26.37 28.96 56.30
C GLY A 556 -27.66 29.54 55.67
N ASN A 557 -28.35 30.41 56.43
CA ASN A 557 -29.64 31.02 56.07
C ASN A 557 -29.45 32.47 55.54
N GLY A 558 -29.63 32.69 54.24
CA GLY A 558 -29.69 34.03 53.64
C GLY A 558 -30.89 34.14 52.70
N GLN A 559 -31.83 35.04 53.02
CA GLN A 559 -33.16 35.13 52.39
C GLN A 559 -33.24 36.17 51.26
N SER A 560 -32.09 36.66 50.75
CA SER A 560 -32.02 37.69 49.71
C SER A 560 -30.79 37.53 48.81
N SER A 561 -30.51 36.30 48.40
CA SER A 561 -29.44 35.95 47.45
C SER A 561 -30.02 35.09 46.33
N PRO A 562 -29.49 35.16 45.09
CA PRO A 562 -29.89 34.25 44.00
C PRO A 562 -29.82 32.82 44.51
N SER A 563 -30.79 31.96 44.15
CA SER A 563 -30.79 30.57 44.62
C SER A 563 -29.41 29.94 44.39
N LEU A 564 -28.87 29.24 45.40
CA LEU A 564 -27.52 28.65 45.35
C LEU A 564 -27.30 27.82 44.08
N PHE A 565 -28.37 27.25 43.52
CA PHE A 565 -28.40 26.59 42.23
C PHE A 565 -28.05 27.50 41.05
N VAL A 566 -28.66 28.68 40.94
CA VAL A 566 -28.36 29.64 39.87
C VAL A 566 -26.89 30.07 39.93
N MET A 567 -26.35 30.33 41.13
CA MET A 567 -24.93 30.65 41.30
C MET A 567 -24.02 29.48 40.91
N ALA A 568 -24.38 28.25 41.27
CA ALA A 568 -23.64 27.05 40.89
C ALA A 568 -23.66 26.82 39.37
N VAL A 569 -24.80 27.05 38.70
CA VAL A 569 -24.91 26.97 37.24
C VAL A 569 -24.09 28.07 36.56
N LEU A 570 -24.13 29.31 37.06
CA LEU A 570 -23.29 30.38 36.54
C LEU A 570 -21.79 30.05 36.68
N LEU A 571 -21.38 29.47 37.80
CA LEU A 571 -19.98 29.07 38.02
C LEU A 571 -19.60 27.86 37.15
N TYR A 572 -20.50 26.91 36.93
CA TYR A 572 -20.34 25.81 35.98
C TYR A 572 -20.15 26.32 34.54
N LEU A 573 -20.91 27.35 34.15
CA LEU A 573 -20.84 27.96 32.81
C LEU A 573 -19.69 28.95 32.65
N PHE A 574 -19.17 29.51 33.75
CA PHE A 574 -18.16 30.55 33.73
C PHE A 574 -16.94 30.24 32.86
N PRO A 575 -16.32 29.03 32.87
CA PRO A 575 -15.20 28.72 31.99
C PRO A 575 -15.57 28.78 30.50
N ASN A 576 -16.78 28.35 30.14
CA ASN A 576 -17.27 28.39 28.77
C ASN A 576 -17.60 29.83 28.36
N MET A 577 -18.26 30.61 29.24
CA MET A 577 -18.56 32.02 29.03
C MET A 577 -17.28 32.85 28.89
N LEU A 578 -16.28 32.62 29.75
CA LEU A 578 -14.97 33.27 29.68
C LEU A 578 -14.23 32.89 28.39
N SER A 579 -14.32 31.63 27.95
CA SER A 579 -13.76 31.20 26.67
C SER A 579 -14.44 31.90 25.49
N THR A 580 -15.76 32.09 25.53
CA THR A 580 -16.53 32.84 24.52
C THR A 580 -16.19 34.34 24.56
N LEU A 581 -16.00 34.91 25.74
CA LEU A 581 -15.65 36.33 25.90
C LEU A 581 -14.22 36.62 25.45
N LEU A 582 -13.24 35.78 25.83
CA LEU A 582 -11.87 35.84 25.32
C LEU A 582 -11.81 35.58 23.80
N PHE A 583 -12.80 34.88 23.25
CA PHE A 583 -12.94 34.69 21.81
C PHE A 583 -13.40 35.99 21.10
N VAL A 584 -14.36 36.73 21.66
CA VAL A 584 -14.86 38.00 21.08
C VAL A 584 -13.76 39.07 21.02
N PHE A 585 -12.75 39.01 21.89
CA PHE A 585 -11.62 39.94 21.93
C PHE A 585 -10.30 39.30 21.45
N PRO A 586 -10.09 39.16 20.13
CA PRO A 586 -8.94 38.42 19.56
C PRO A 586 -7.58 39.01 19.95
N PHE A 587 -7.49 40.33 20.19
CA PHE A 587 -6.25 41.00 20.60
C PHE A 587 -5.79 40.58 22.00
N ILE A 588 -6.73 40.35 22.93
CA ILE A 588 -6.44 39.90 24.30
C ILE A 588 -5.99 38.44 24.24
N ARG A 589 -6.73 37.61 23.50
CA ARG A 589 -6.38 36.20 23.27
C ARG A 589 -4.98 36.03 22.69
N LEU A 590 -4.60 36.87 21.72
CA LEU A 590 -3.30 36.79 21.06
C LEU A 590 -2.13 37.20 22.00
N ARG A 591 -2.37 38.12 22.95
CA ARG A 591 -1.39 38.44 24.01
C ARG A 591 -1.25 37.32 25.03
N LEU A 592 -2.37 36.70 25.42
CA LEU A 592 -2.38 35.56 26.34
C LEU A 592 -1.69 34.34 25.73
N GLU A 593 -1.91 34.03 24.45
CA GLU A 593 -1.26 32.90 23.75
C GLU A 593 0.25 33.10 23.50
N LYS A 594 0.73 34.35 23.45
CA LYS A 594 2.17 34.67 23.37
C LYS A 594 2.87 34.70 24.74
N SER A 595 2.12 34.70 25.84
CA SER A 595 2.68 34.80 27.17
C SER A 595 3.34 33.48 27.57
N ASN A 596 4.60 33.53 27.99
CA ASN A 596 5.35 32.37 28.47
C ASN A 596 5.09 32.07 29.97
N ASN A 597 4.14 32.79 30.58
CA ASN A 597 3.79 32.62 31.98
C ASN A 597 3.00 31.33 32.20
N MET A 598 3.46 30.49 33.13
CA MET A 598 2.85 29.19 33.46
C MET A 598 1.36 29.33 33.84
N ILE A 599 1.01 30.39 34.58
CA ILE A 599 -0.37 30.69 35.00
C ILE A 599 -1.27 31.00 33.79
N VAL A 600 -0.76 31.77 32.81
CA VAL A 600 -1.52 32.12 31.60
C VAL A 600 -1.72 30.90 30.71
N SER A 601 -0.70 30.05 30.60
CA SER A 601 -0.80 28.76 29.88
C SER A 601 -1.87 27.84 30.50
N LEU A 602 -1.96 27.81 31.84
CA LEU A 602 -2.95 27.02 32.59
C LEU A 602 -4.38 27.57 32.49
N ILE A 603 -4.56 28.89 32.36
CA ILE A 603 -5.87 29.51 32.10
C ILE A 603 -6.30 29.27 30.64
N MET A 604 -5.38 29.42 29.69
CA MET A 604 -5.64 29.17 28.26
C MET A 604 -5.89 27.68 27.95
N TRP A 605 -5.46 26.76 28.82
CA TRP A 605 -5.71 25.31 28.74
C TRP A 605 -7.19 24.95 28.62
N TRP A 606 -8.10 25.71 29.27
CA TRP A 606 -9.55 25.52 29.18
C TRP A 606 -10.15 26.04 27.85
N SER A 607 -9.49 26.99 27.17
CA SER A 607 -10.04 27.72 26.01
C SER A 607 -9.45 27.31 24.64
N GLN A 608 -8.38 26.52 24.60
CA GLN A 608 -7.65 26.22 23.36
C GLN A 608 -8.44 25.37 22.34
N ILE A 609 -8.78 25.97 21.19
CA ILE A 609 -9.09 25.29 19.92
C ILE A 609 -7.86 25.48 19.00
N LYS A 610 -6.82 24.67 19.21
CA LYS A 610 -5.56 24.76 18.43
C LYS A 610 -5.73 24.68 16.88
N PRO A 611 -6.70 23.94 16.29
CA PRO A 611 -6.77 23.78 14.83
C PRO A 611 -7.12 25.05 14.03
N LEU A 612 -7.82 26.01 14.64
CA LEU A 612 -8.44 27.14 13.92
C LEU A 612 -7.70 28.48 14.07
N VAL A 613 -6.68 28.55 14.94
CA VAL A 613 -5.87 29.75 15.16
C VAL A 613 -5.05 30.12 13.91
N GLY A 614 -4.48 29.11 13.23
CA GLY A 614 -3.72 29.30 11.99
C GLY A 614 -4.53 29.92 10.84
N PRO A 615 -5.68 29.33 10.45
CA PRO A 615 -6.59 29.90 9.46
C PRO A 615 -7.04 31.34 9.79
N THR A 616 -7.41 31.58 11.04
CA THR A 616 -7.91 32.89 11.48
C THR A 616 -6.86 33.98 11.36
N LYS A 617 -5.59 33.64 11.67
CA LYS A 617 -4.45 34.55 11.50
C LYS A 617 -4.11 34.82 10.03
N ALA A 618 -4.38 33.87 9.15
CA ALA A 618 -4.22 34.05 7.70
C ALA A 618 -5.32 34.97 7.15
N ILE A 619 -6.59 34.73 7.51
CA ILE A 619 -7.74 35.56 7.11
C ILE A 619 -7.58 37.01 7.62
N MET A 620 -7.14 37.19 8.87
CA MET A 620 -6.85 38.51 9.46
C MET A 620 -5.74 39.30 8.75
N LYS A 621 -4.83 38.64 8.01
CA LYS A 621 -3.71 39.31 7.32
C LYS A 621 -4.06 39.77 5.91
N VAL A 622 -5.15 39.29 5.32
CA VAL A 622 -5.56 39.65 3.96
C VAL A 622 -6.22 41.03 3.96
N HIS A 623 -5.65 41.99 3.23
CA HIS A 623 -6.25 43.31 3.04
C HIS A 623 -7.27 43.28 1.90
N VAL A 624 -8.56 43.42 2.21
CA VAL A 624 -9.64 43.52 1.23
C VAL A 624 -10.02 45.00 1.07
N ARG A 625 -9.97 45.53 -0.15
CA ARG A 625 -10.26 46.95 -0.43
C ARG A 625 -11.77 47.25 -0.53
N ASN A 626 -12.58 46.28 -0.99
CA ASN A 626 -14.04 46.43 -1.15
C ASN A 626 -14.78 45.30 -0.40
N TYR A 627 -15.50 45.64 0.67
CA TYR A 627 -16.32 44.71 1.43
C TYR A 627 -17.75 44.72 0.85
N GLN A 628 -18.24 43.60 0.30
CA GLN A 628 -19.59 43.53 -0.29
C GLN A 628 -20.71 43.61 0.77
N TRP A 629 -20.41 43.34 2.04
CA TRP A 629 -21.34 43.45 3.18
C TRP A 629 -21.41 44.87 3.78
N HIS A 630 -21.39 45.89 2.91
CA HIS A 630 -21.39 47.30 3.25
C HIS A 630 -22.59 47.78 4.11
N GLU A 631 -23.74 47.09 4.08
CA GLU A 631 -24.92 47.45 4.88
C GLU A 631 -24.77 47.17 6.39
N PHE A 632 -24.02 46.13 6.78
CA PHE A 632 -23.91 45.72 8.18
C PHE A 632 -22.65 46.25 8.89
N PHE A 633 -21.55 46.47 8.16
CA PHE A 633 -20.27 46.93 8.74
C PHE A 633 -19.56 47.95 7.82
N PRO A 634 -20.11 49.16 7.64
CA PRO A 634 -19.66 50.12 6.62
C PRO A 634 -18.24 50.68 6.82
N GLN A 635 -17.61 50.51 7.99
CA GLN A 635 -16.27 51.07 8.29
C GLN A 635 -15.23 50.05 8.78
N ALA A 636 -15.46 48.74 8.60
CA ALA A 636 -14.51 47.73 9.07
C ALA A 636 -13.25 47.65 8.18
N LYS A 637 -12.10 48.07 8.70
CA LYS A 637 -10.79 48.02 8.00
C LYS A 637 -10.13 46.62 7.96
N ASN A 638 -10.70 45.63 8.66
CA ASN A 638 -10.17 44.26 8.81
C ASN A 638 -11.26 43.21 8.56
N ASN A 639 -10.87 41.96 8.24
CA ASN A 639 -11.78 40.83 7.94
C ASN A 639 -12.54 40.26 9.16
N ILE A 640 -12.96 41.12 10.09
CA ILE A 640 -13.57 40.76 11.37
C ILE A 640 -14.95 40.11 11.14
N GLY A 641 -15.75 40.59 10.18
CA GLY A 641 -17.06 40.03 9.86
C GLY A 641 -16.99 38.58 9.38
N VAL A 642 -16.05 38.27 8.46
CA VAL A 642 -15.82 36.91 7.96
C VAL A 642 -15.35 35.96 9.06
N VAL A 643 -14.49 36.44 9.98
CA VAL A 643 -14.06 35.66 11.15
C VAL A 643 -15.24 35.40 12.08
N ILE A 644 -16.10 36.40 12.34
CA ILE A 644 -17.30 36.22 13.16
C ILE A 644 -18.23 35.18 12.52
N SER A 645 -18.49 35.24 11.22
CA SER A 645 -19.36 34.28 10.53
C SER A 645 -18.78 32.85 10.50
N LEU A 646 -17.46 32.71 10.41
CA LEU A 646 -16.81 31.39 10.35
C LEU A 646 -16.76 30.69 11.73
N TRP A 647 -16.78 31.49 12.80
CA TRP A 647 -16.70 30.99 14.17
C TRP A 647 -18.04 31.01 14.92
N ALA A 648 -19.01 31.82 14.52
CA ALA A 648 -20.34 31.88 15.15
C ALA A 648 -21.02 30.51 15.27
N PRO A 649 -20.98 29.60 14.27
CA PRO A 649 -21.55 28.26 14.40
C PRO A 649 -20.80 27.37 15.41
N ILE A 650 -19.48 27.57 15.56
CA ILE A 650 -18.63 26.79 16.49
C ILE A 650 -18.86 27.22 17.93
N ILE A 651 -19.15 28.50 18.14
CA ILE A 651 -19.52 29.09 19.43
C ILE A 651 -20.94 28.68 19.83
N LEU A 652 -21.87 28.64 18.88
CA LEU A 652 -23.26 28.22 19.10
C LEU A 652 -23.39 26.72 19.44
N VAL A 653 -22.43 25.90 19.04
CA VAL A 653 -22.41 24.43 19.27
C VAL A 653 -21.68 24.04 20.58
N ARG A 654 -20.96 24.96 21.22
CA ARG A 654 -20.25 24.73 22.50
C ARG A 654 -21.04 25.27 23.67
#